data_AF-A0A518ESJ7-F1
#
_entry.id   AF-A0A518ESJ7-F1
#
_cell.length_a   1.000
_cell.length_b   1.000
_cell.length_c   1.000
_cell.angle_alpha   90.00
_cell.angle_beta   90.00
_cell.angle_gamma   90.00
#
_symmetry.space_group_name_H-M   'P 1'
#
loop_
_entity.id
_entity.type
_entity.pdbx_description
1 polymer ?
#
loop_
_entity_poly.entity_id
_entity_poly.type
_entity_poly.pdbx_seq_one_letter_code
_entity_poly.pdbx_strand_id
1 'polypeptide(L)'
;MLTFASAALFLPLLAPGLTGAPGPARAAAPVRAAVAETAVLALGDMPELAGTALASFEIERPVCKKSGEIFGSVSFLGATSRAMLHPVSTGIDGDGSGWVLAIEASSARLSDLVPPLKSTVAGDLKLRRTAVLLATGNSRVDEATMSPDVAAFYSPYFRSARLMLEVAGGVNVLTRMEAGSGSPLGVALGMLGIETDGVLLQGTILKDASFSELREAHKNESLRERLEESMELRAYLPAVNLGGLPDSFVTGETSLIVGGKPSVGLSFRLVANGGDARRSQSFECRVDVAEARPGVTEVQVLGTALGTWRDALGIRGLHLESPRLLLEVDTAQRIGFGLRGGLAIGARNMALSAKLQLHAVTGAPVGGFFEGRLDSIGSADLVAFVSALGAARGKQPLPACTLPDFELRDLYLKIAPTEGDSDLGTSEGFALRGELHALGRKLAFVDGAISMGGLVPDLTLIGACSDVDLGAVSLKDASVDVRLGATLDQHFRLKGATKLLALSRTVDVNCSLTNLVIDTSEEFKGVYSTAYHLSSPSQGRPAWRVAATVENQLSRTLSEQVSGKARAWAEETERDFARAQRDLDDAKAQVRQLDGSIEAEKKKVLARRDRQGSALRSAQAEVQKLTGEMDKVRATILGNRKTRKAKVDRKKSAADSARKAWQQAISDRKKAPLQKRPKLKIIEAAKFADYQGKLAAWKTSNAGYQALLRVPIEADPRMVALLTAREAATGTLKGAEKMTEVWPIETDPKVAALIAARETALGALNVAKGSVFLGGKAVVGAGKITSWIAKHNGDLFMLDSASFEAELAGYLAGNSVQLDAKARFLGDTKTFRLRVSAGLLKDGALATALWNHLKKELEN
;
A
#
# COMPACT_ATOMS: atom_id res chain seq x y z
N MET A 1 -37.98 17.70 45.14
CA MET A 1 -38.89 18.84 44.95
C MET A 1 -39.13 18.99 43.46
N LEU A 2 -40.41 19.10 43.02
CA LEU A 2 -40.87 19.36 41.64
C LEU A 2 -40.46 18.27 40.61
N THR A 3 -41.31 17.42 39.99
CA THR A 3 -42.73 17.48 39.51
C THR A 3 -42.96 18.66 38.55
N PHE A 4 -43.64 18.61 37.40
CA PHE A 4 -44.57 17.67 36.70
C PHE A 4 -44.40 17.87 35.15
N ALA A 5 -44.99 17.12 34.19
CA ALA A 5 -45.65 15.81 34.06
C ALA A 5 -45.87 15.48 32.56
N SER A 6 -46.00 14.21 32.15
CA SER A 6 -46.84 13.75 31.01
C SER A 6 -46.86 12.22 30.89
N ALA A 7 -47.99 11.60 31.27
CA ALA A 7 -48.27 10.20 31.01
C ALA A 7 -49.35 10.10 29.92
N ALA A 8 -49.12 9.28 28.90
CA ALA A 8 -50.16 8.85 27.96
C ALA A 8 -50.46 7.37 28.22
N LEU A 9 -51.69 7.07 28.63
CA LEU A 9 -52.16 5.69 28.79
C LEU A 9 -52.29 5.02 27.42
N PHE A 10 -51.81 3.78 27.31
CA PHE A 10 -52.44 2.78 26.46
C PHE A 10 -52.44 1.42 27.18
N LEU A 11 -53.65 0.95 27.54
CA LEU A 11 -53.85 -0.44 27.97
C LEU A 11 -53.77 -1.37 26.75
N PRO A 12 -53.08 -2.52 26.85
CA PRO A 12 -53.35 -3.65 25.97
C PRO A 12 -54.52 -4.46 26.54
N LEU A 13 -55.73 -4.19 26.06
CA LEU A 13 -56.87 -5.11 26.18
C LEU A 13 -56.71 -6.22 25.13
N LEU A 14 -55.89 -7.23 25.43
CA LEU A 14 -55.75 -8.44 24.62
C LEU A 14 -56.53 -9.59 25.24
N ALA A 15 -57.71 -9.86 24.70
CA ALA A 15 -58.37 -11.15 24.89
C ALA A 15 -57.62 -12.22 24.05
N PRO A 16 -57.44 -13.44 24.57
CA PRO A 16 -56.84 -14.52 23.79
C PRO A 16 -57.86 -15.05 22.75
N GLY A 17 -57.84 -14.47 21.56
CA GLY A 17 -58.54 -14.99 20.39
C GLY A 17 -57.90 -16.31 19.92
N LEU A 18 -58.24 -17.41 20.58
CA LEU A 18 -57.81 -18.77 20.22
C LEU A 18 -58.51 -19.29 18.95
N THR A 19 -58.31 -18.61 17.83
CA THR A 19 -58.45 -19.22 16.49
C THR A 19 -57.11 -19.81 16.09
N GLY A 20 -56.64 -20.80 16.86
CA GLY A 20 -55.39 -21.49 16.54
C GLY A 20 -55.47 -22.12 15.16
N ALA A 21 -54.46 -21.85 14.32
CA ALA A 21 -54.28 -22.54 13.05
C ALA A 21 -54.36 -24.07 13.27
N PRO A 22 -54.99 -24.83 12.37
CA PRO A 22 -55.19 -26.26 12.56
C PRO A 22 -53.83 -26.95 12.69
N GLY A 23 -53.50 -27.40 13.90
CA GLY A 23 -52.24 -28.10 14.16
C GLY A 23 -52.04 -29.30 13.24
N PRO A 24 -50.79 -29.74 12.99
CA PRO A 24 -50.45 -30.71 11.92
C PRO A 24 -51.25 -32.03 11.97
N ALA A 25 -51.76 -32.41 13.14
CA ALA A 25 -52.67 -33.53 13.31
C ALA A 25 -53.98 -33.46 12.48
N ARG A 26 -54.46 -32.27 12.13
CA ARG A 26 -55.74 -32.09 11.40
C ARG A 26 -55.58 -32.23 9.88
N ALA A 27 -54.46 -31.78 9.32
CA ALA A 27 -54.11 -31.99 7.90
C ALA A 27 -53.80 -33.48 7.59
N ALA A 28 -53.26 -34.22 8.57
CA ALA A 28 -52.91 -35.63 8.41
C ALA A 28 -54.12 -36.58 8.26
N ALA A 29 -55.35 -36.16 8.60
CA ALA A 29 -56.52 -37.03 8.58
C ALA A 29 -56.97 -37.47 7.17
N PRO A 30 -57.24 -36.56 6.20
CA PRO A 30 -57.60 -36.97 4.83
C PRO A 30 -56.45 -37.72 4.13
N VAL A 31 -55.20 -37.29 4.38
CA VAL A 31 -53.99 -37.94 3.86
C VAL A 31 -53.90 -39.42 4.28
N ARG A 32 -54.22 -39.74 5.54
CA ARG A 32 -54.22 -41.13 6.02
C ARG A 32 -55.25 -42.02 5.33
N ALA A 33 -56.41 -41.47 4.94
CA ALA A 33 -57.41 -42.23 4.19
C ALA A 33 -56.89 -42.56 2.78
N ALA A 34 -56.37 -41.56 2.05
CA ALA A 34 -55.79 -41.76 0.72
C ALA A 34 -54.63 -42.80 0.74
N VAL A 35 -53.73 -42.69 1.71
CA VAL A 35 -52.59 -43.62 1.88
C VAL A 35 -53.01 -45.05 2.21
N ALA A 36 -54.19 -45.27 2.81
CA ALA A 36 -54.68 -46.61 3.13
C ALA A 36 -55.28 -47.36 1.92
N GLU A 37 -55.71 -46.64 0.89
CA GLU A 37 -56.45 -47.20 -0.26
C GLU A 37 -55.60 -47.32 -1.53
N THR A 38 -54.48 -46.58 -1.64
CA THR A 38 -53.66 -46.54 -2.86
C THR A 38 -52.22 -47.00 -2.66
N ALA A 39 -51.65 -47.65 -3.68
CA ALA A 39 -50.22 -48.02 -3.71
C ALA A 39 -49.29 -46.84 -4.04
N VAL A 40 -49.86 -45.72 -4.50
CA VAL A 40 -49.19 -44.50 -4.95
C VAL A 40 -50.00 -43.29 -4.47
N LEU A 41 -49.35 -42.34 -3.80
CA LEU A 41 -49.92 -41.06 -3.41
C LEU A 41 -49.41 -39.97 -4.35
N ALA A 42 -50.25 -39.47 -5.26
CA ALA A 42 -49.94 -38.29 -6.05
C ALA A 42 -50.07 -37.04 -5.17
N LEU A 43 -48.99 -36.26 -5.05
CA LEU A 43 -48.98 -35.07 -4.20
C LEU A 43 -49.86 -33.94 -4.75
N GLY A 44 -50.15 -33.94 -6.05
CA GLY A 44 -51.10 -33.01 -6.66
C GLY A 44 -52.56 -33.17 -6.18
N ASP A 45 -52.91 -34.33 -5.62
CA ASP A 45 -54.24 -34.60 -5.08
C ASP A 45 -54.42 -34.05 -3.66
N MET A 46 -53.34 -33.64 -2.99
CA MET A 46 -53.39 -32.95 -1.70
C MET A 46 -53.74 -31.47 -1.91
N PRO A 47 -54.87 -30.95 -1.38
CA PRO A 47 -55.30 -29.57 -1.62
C PRO A 47 -54.27 -28.51 -1.19
N GLU A 48 -53.47 -28.80 -0.15
CA GLU A 48 -52.41 -27.93 0.36
C GLU A 48 -51.16 -27.90 -0.53
N LEU A 49 -51.03 -28.86 -1.45
CA LEU A 49 -49.90 -28.98 -2.39
C LEU A 49 -50.30 -28.71 -3.84
N ALA A 50 -51.59 -28.69 -4.16
CA ALA A 50 -52.12 -28.37 -5.47
C ALA A 50 -51.59 -26.99 -5.96
N GLY A 51 -51.01 -26.97 -7.16
CA GLY A 51 -50.37 -25.78 -7.72
C GLY A 51 -48.97 -25.44 -7.18
N THR A 52 -48.45 -26.19 -6.22
CA THR A 52 -47.05 -26.04 -5.74
C THR A 52 -46.07 -26.86 -6.58
N ALA A 53 -44.77 -26.60 -6.41
CA ALA A 53 -43.68 -27.41 -6.95
C ALA A 53 -43.71 -28.91 -6.53
N LEU A 54 -44.47 -29.26 -5.48
CA LEU A 54 -44.61 -30.64 -5.01
C LEU A 54 -45.67 -31.43 -5.78
N ALA A 55 -46.63 -30.77 -6.44
CA ALA A 55 -47.76 -31.43 -7.10
C ALA A 55 -47.37 -32.43 -8.20
N SER A 56 -46.18 -32.29 -8.79
CA SER A 56 -45.67 -33.17 -9.85
C SER A 56 -45.00 -34.47 -9.34
N PHE A 57 -45.07 -34.76 -8.04
CA PHE A 57 -44.43 -35.94 -7.44
C PHE A 57 -45.47 -36.97 -6.99
N GLU A 58 -45.09 -38.24 -7.11
CA GLU A 58 -45.86 -39.41 -6.68
C GLU A 58 -45.01 -40.20 -5.68
N ILE A 59 -45.54 -40.44 -4.47
CA ILE A 59 -44.91 -41.28 -3.45
C ILE A 59 -45.47 -42.69 -3.59
N GLU A 60 -44.65 -43.60 -4.10
CA GLU A 60 -44.90 -45.04 -4.12
C GLU A 60 -44.79 -45.64 -2.72
N ARG A 61 -45.67 -46.60 -2.42
CA ARG A 61 -45.74 -47.33 -1.13
C ARG A 61 -45.73 -46.39 0.08
N PRO A 62 -46.63 -45.39 0.14
CA PRO A 62 -46.65 -44.39 1.19
C PRO A 62 -46.95 -45.03 2.57
N VAL A 63 -46.23 -44.59 3.60
CA VAL A 63 -46.40 -45.01 4.99
C VAL A 63 -46.54 -43.76 5.86
N CYS A 64 -47.77 -43.44 6.27
CA CYS A 64 -48.04 -42.30 7.14
C CYS A 64 -47.75 -42.65 8.62
N LYS A 65 -46.96 -41.81 9.29
CA LYS A 65 -46.60 -41.93 10.71
C LYS A 65 -47.62 -41.24 11.63
N LYS A 66 -47.54 -41.53 12.93
CA LYS A 66 -48.44 -40.95 13.95
C LYS A 66 -48.32 -39.42 14.05
N SER A 67 -47.13 -38.87 13.81
CA SER A 67 -46.82 -37.44 13.79
C SER A 67 -47.21 -36.71 12.49
N GLY A 68 -47.61 -37.44 11.44
CA GLY A 68 -48.19 -36.89 10.21
C GLY A 68 -47.30 -36.94 8.96
N GLU A 69 -46.05 -37.38 9.11
CA GLU A 69 -45.11 -37.54 7.99
C GLU A 69 -45.43 -38.78 7.16
N ILE A 70 -45.07 -38.75 5.87
CA ILE A 70 -45.27 -39.84 4.92
C ILE A 70 -43.92 -40.27 4.38
N PHE A 71 -43.57 -41.54 4.56
CA PHE A 71 -42.36 -42.15 3.98
C PHE A 71 -42.73 -43.00 2.76
N GLY A 72 -41.85 -43.11 1.78
CA GLY A 72 -42.04 -44.00 0.63
C GLY A 72 -40.87 -43.94 -0.33
N SER A 73 -41.14 -44.24 -1.61
CA SER A 73 -40.18 -44.02 -2.70
C SER A 73 -40.74 -43.10 -3.79
N VAL A 74 -39.86 -42.39 -4.49
CA VAL A 74 -40.21 -41.51 -5.62
C VAL A 74 -39.27 -41.79 -6.80
N SER A 75 -39.74 -41.60 -8.02
CA SER A 75 -38.88 -41.63 -9.21
C SER A 75 -38.13 -40.30 -9.34
N PHE A 76 -36.84 -40.29 -9.02
CA PHE A 76 -36.00 -39.09 -9.00
C PHE A 76 -34.71 -39.31 -9.79
N LEU A 77 -34.41 -38.39 -10.71
CA LEU A 77 -33.24 -38.45 -11.62
C LEU A 77 -33.08 -39.79 -12.38
N GLY A 78 -34.18 -40.52 -12.60
CA GLY A 78 -34.17 -41.81 -13.30
C GLY A 78 -33.88 -43.02 -12.40
N ALA A 79 -33.85 -42.83 -11.07
CA ALA A 79 -33.72 -43.88 -10.08
C ALA A 79 -34.90 -43.84 -9.08
N THR A 80 -35.20 -44.98 -8.46
CA THR A 80 -36.13 -45.04 -7.33
C THR A 80 -35.40 -44.59 -6.06
N SER A 81 -35.78 -43.43 -5.54
CA SER A 81 -35.18 -42.79 -4.36
C SER A 81 -36.09 -42.91 -3.15
N ARG A 82 -35.53 -43.06 -1.95
CA ARG A 82 -36.31 -42.94 -0.70
C ARG A 82 -36.75 -41.49 -0.49
N ALA A 83 -37.99 -41.30 -0.05
CA ALA A 83 -38.54 -39.97 0.22
C ALA A 83 -39.27 -39.89 1.57
N MET A 84 -39.36 -38.67 2.08
CA MET A 84 -40.14 -38.27 3.25
C MET A 84 -40.84 -36.95 2.95
N LEU A 85 -42.18 -36.94 2.95
CA LEU A 85 -42.98 -35.72 3.02
C LEU A 85 -43.29 -35.43 4.49
N HIS A 86 -42.97 -34.24 4.99
CA HIS A 86 -43.33 -33.83 6.34
C HIS A 86 -43.84 -32.39 6.40
N PRO A 87 -44.79 -32.08 7.30
CA PRO A 87 -45.16 -30.71 7.58
C PRO A 87 -44.01 -29.98 8.27
N VAL A 88 -43.96 -28.67 8.09
CA VAL A 88 -43.04 -27.75 8.76
C VAL A 88 -43.77 -26.48 9.19
N SER A 89 -43.37 -25.90 10.32
CA SER A 89 -43.81 -24.57 10.70
C SER A 89 -42.98 -23.51 9.95
N THR A 90 -43.65 -22.60 9.26
CA THR A 90 -42.97 -21.46 8.61
C THR A 90 -42.78 -20.34 9.65
N GLY A 91 -41.70 -20.39 10.44
CA GLY A 91 -41.28 -19.25 11.26
C GLY A 91 -40.81 -18.09 10.37
N ILE A 92 -41.08 -16.82 10.67
CA ILE A 92 -40.95 -16.16 11.99
C ILE A 92 -42.28 -15.59 12.53
N ASP A 93 -43.29 -15.37 11.68
CA ASP A 93 -44.49 -14.57 12.01
C ASP A 93 -45.72 -15.39 12.46
N GLY A 94 -45.56 -16.69 12.73
CA GLY A 94 -46.51 -17.51 13.51
C GLY A 94 -47.61 -18.27 12.75
N ASP A 95 -48.12 -17.75 11.62
CA ASP A 95 -49.42 -18.18 11.08
C ASP A 95 -49.40 -19.15 9.88
N GLY A 96 -48.22 -19.60 9.41
CA GLY A 96 -48.09 -20.45 8.21
C GLY A 96 -47.73 -21.92 8.46
N SER A 97 -48.39 -22.82 7.74
CA SER A 97 -48.03 -24.24 7.60
C SER A 97 -47.39 -24.51 6.24
N GLY A 98 -46.17 -25.02 6.24
CA GLY A 98 -45.45 -25.44 5.03
C GLY A 98 -45.32 -26.95 4.94
N TRP A 99 -44.88 -27.43 3.77
CA TRP A 99 -44.53 -28.82 3.53
C TRP A 99 -43.11 -28.92 2.95
N VAL A 100 -42.36 -29.92 3.39
CA VAL A 100 -41.06 -30.29 2.81
C VAL A 100 -41.12 -31.74 2.33
N LEU A 101 -40.84 -31.93 1.04
CA LEU A 101 -40.54 -33.24 0.45
C LEU A 101 -39.02 -33.40 0.38
N ALA A 102 -38.49 -34.27 1.23
CA ALA A 102 -37.08 -34.65 1.24
C ALA A 102 -36.86 -35.93 0.44
N ILE A 103 -35.95 -35.90 -0.54
CA ILE A 103 -35.67 -37.03 -1.44
C ILE A 103 -34.18 -37.40 -1.34
N GLU A 104 -33.86 -38.62 -0.94
CA GLU A 104 -32.49 -39.14 -0.94
C GLU A 104 -31.98 -39.30 -2.39
N ALA A 105 -30.99 -38.50 -2.78
CA ALA A 105 -30.45 -38.47 -4.14
C ALA A 105 -29.07 -39.14 -4.23
N SER A 106 -28.93 -40.13 -5.11
CA SER A 106 -27.67 -40.79 -5.44
C SER A 106 -26.81 -39.98 -6.43
N SER A 107 -26.60 -38.69 -6.13
CA SER A 107 -25.71 -37.83 -6.90
C SER A 107 -24.26 -38.01 -6.45
N ALA A 108 -23.32 -38.05 -7.41
CA ALA A 108 -21.89 -38.06 -7.15
C ALA A 108 -21.28 -36.64 -7.17
N ARG A 109 -21.89 -35.69 -7.90
CA ARG A 109 -21.41 -34.31 -8.06
C ARG A 109 -22.54 -33.28 -8.02
N LEU A 110 -22.23 -32.06 -7.58
CA LEU A 110 -23.21 -30.97 -7.63
C LEU A 110 -23.68 -30.66 -9.06
N SER A 111 -22.82 -30.83 -10.07
CA SER A 111 -23.21 -30.70 -11.49
C SER A 111 -24.18 -31.78 -12.00
N ASP A 112 -24.34 -32.91 -11.31
CA ASP A 112 -25.36 -33.91 -11.66
C ASP A 112 -26.76 -33.47 -11.16
N LEU A 113 -26.83 -32.64 -10.11
CA LEU A 113 -28.07 -32.01 -9.61
C LEU A 113 -28.37 -30.69 -10.32
N VAL A 114 -27.32 -29.95 -10.68
CA VAL A 114 -27.38 -28.60 -11.28
C VAL A 114 -26.55 -28.59 -12.57
N PRO A 115 -27.08 -29.11 -13.69
CA PRO A 115 -26.33 -29.27 -14.95
C PRO A 115 -25.62 -28.01 -15.49
N PRO A 116 -26.12 -26.77 -15.31
CA PRO A 116 -25.40 -25.56 -15.69
C PRO A 116 -24.00 -25.40 -15.05
N LEU A 117 -23.75 -26.02 -13.89
CA LEU A 117 -22.46 -25.93 -13.18
C LEU A 117 -21.38 -26.87 -13.73
N LYS A 118 -21.65 -27.68 -14.77
CA LYS A 118 -20.73 -28.73 -15.25
C LYS A 118 -19.32 -28.24 -15.67
N SER A 119 -19.14 -26.95 -15.94
CA SER A 119 -17.85 -26.33 -16.27
C SER A 119 -17.33 -25.36 -15.20
N THR A 120 -17.84 -25.42 -13.97
CA THR A 120 -17.46 -24.53 -12.86
C THR A 120 -16.78 -25.30 -11.73
N VAL A 121 -16.03 -24.60 -10.87
CA VAL A 121 -15.39 -25.21 -9.69
C VAL A 121 -16.44 -25.82 -8.74
N ALA A 122 -17.63 -25.20 -8.66
CA ALA A 122 -18.77 -25.72 -7.91
C ALA A 122 -19.28 -27.06 -8.47
N GLY A 123 -19.25 -27.25 -9.79
CA GLY A 123 -19.72 -28.48 -10.44
C GLY A 123 -18.92 -29.74 -10.08
N ASP A 124 -17.67 -29.59 -9.66
CA ASP A 124 -16.77 -30.68 -9.25
C ASP A 124 -16.87 -31.06 -7.76
N LEU A 125 -17.68 -30.34 -6.97
CA LEU A 125 -17.98 -30.71 -5.59
C LEU A 125 -18.57 -32.12 -5.53
N LYS A 126 -17.84 -33.05 -4.90
CA LYS A 126 -18.33 -34.41 -4.69
C LYS A 126 -19.36 -34.41 -3.59
N LEU A 127 -20.51 -35.01 -3.86
CA LEU A 127 -21.59 -35.11 -2.89
C LEU A 127 -21.60 -36.50 -2.27
N ARG A 128 -21.81 -36.56 -0.96
CA ARG A 128 -21.96 -37.80 -0.17
C ARG A 128 -23.23 -37.69 0.65
N ARG A 129 -24.14 -38.65 0.48
CA ARG A 129 -25.47 -38.65 1.12
C ARG A 129 -26.16 -37.32 0.86
N THR A 130 -26.83 -37.22 -0.29
CA THR A 130 -27.55 -36.00 -0.68
C THR A 130 -29.03 -36.19 -0.39
N ALA A 131 -29.69 -35.16 0.13
CA ALA A 131 -31.13 -34.99 0.11
C ALA A 131 -31.44 -33.73 -0.69
N VAL A 132 -32.35 -33.84 -1.65
CA VAL A 132 -32.97 -32.68 -2.29
C VAL A 132 -34.24 -32.38 -1.52
N LEU A 133 -34.38 -31.14 -1.03
CA LEU A 133 -35.51 -30.72 -0.21
C LEU A 133 -36.33 -29.72 -1.02
N LEU A 134 -37.55 -30.12 -1.35
CA LEU A 134 -38.51 -29.30 -2.07
C LEU A 134 -39.50 -28.75 -1.05
N ALA A 135 -39.56 -27.42 -0.90
CA ALA A 135 -40.36 -26.77 0.14
C ALA A 135 -41.38 -25.78 -0.44
N THR A 136 -42.57 -25.73 0.15
CA THR A 136 -43.64 -24.80 -0.26
C THR A 136 -43.44 -23.38 0.28
N GLY A 137 -42.50 -23.17 1.19
CA GLY A 137 -42.19 -21.86 1.78
C GLY A 137 -40.96 -21.92 2.69
N ASN A 138 -40.56 -20.77 3.23
CA ASN A 138 -39.41 -20.68 4.14
C ASN A 138 -39.72 -21.38 5.47
N SER A 139 -38.79 -22.17 5.98
CA SER A 139 -38.95 -22.92 7.23
C SER A 139 -37.62 -23.15 7.93
N ARG A 140 -37.67 -23.19 9.26
CA ARG A 140 -36.53 -23.47 10.13
C ARG A 140 -36.94 -24.53 11.14
N VAL A 141 -36.33 -25.70 11.06
CA VAL A 141 -36.65 -26.85 11.89
C VAL A 141 -35.46 -27.17 12.78
N ASP A 142 -35.67 -27.08 14.08
CA ASP A 142 -34.70 -27.46 15.11
C ASP A 142 -34.88 -28.95 15.47
N GLU A 143 -33.79 -29.67 15.74
CA GLU A 143 -33.80 -31.07 16.19
C GLU A 143 -34.81 -31.31 17.33
N ALA A 144 -34.90 -30.39 18.29
CA ALA A 144 -35.79 -30.47 19.43
C ALA A 144 -37.29 -30.40 19.05
N THR A 145 -37.60 -29.97 17.84
CA THR A 145 -38.96 -29.89 17.26
C THR A 145 -39.25 -31.00 16.25
N MET A 146 -38.24 -31.77 15.83
CA MET A 146 -38.42 -32.89 14.92
C MET A 146 -39.05 -34.09 15.62
N SER A 147 -39.92 -34.84 14.93
CA SER A 147 -40.31 -36.16 15.40
C SER A 147 -39.11 -37.13 15.33
N PRO A 148 -39.09 -38.22 16.11
CA PRO A 148 -38.02 -39.21 16.05
C PRO A 148 -37.81 -39.80 14.64
N ASP A 149 -38.87 -39.91 13.84
CA ASP A 149 -38.79 -40.40 12.45
C ASP A 149 -38.12 -39.38 11.51
N VAL A 150 -38.43 -38.09 11.67
CA VAL A 150 -37.80 -36.99 10.90
C VAL A 150 -36.34 -36.83 11.29
N ALA A 151 -36.05 -36.83 12.60
CA ALA A 151 -34.68 -36.79 13.12
C ALA A 151 -33.86 -38.00 12.62
N ALA A 152 -34.44 -39.20 12.63
CA ALA A 152 -33.79 -40.39 12.09
C ALA A 152 -33.49 -40.28 10.58
N PHE A 153 -34.38 -39.70 9.78
CA PHE A 153 -34.15 -39.45 8.35
C PHE A 153 -32.98 -38.49 8.11
N TYR A 154 -32.88 -37.39 8.86
CA TYR A 154 -31.80 -36.42 8.70
C TYR A 154 -30.51 -36.76 9.45
N SER A 155 -30.53 -37.67 10.43
CA SER A 155 -29.34 -38.09 11.21
C SER A 155 -28.11 -38.51 10.37
N PRO A 156 -28.21 -39.13 9.17
CA PRO A 156 -27.03 -39.50 8.38
C PRO A 156 -26.24 -38.31 7.81
N TYR A 157 -26.83 -37.11 7.83
CA TYR A 157 -26.29 -35.87 7.26
C TYR A 157 -25.51 -35.06 8.31
N PHE A 158 -25.97 -34.99 9.56
CA PHE A 158 -25.36 -34.19 10.62
C PHE A 158 -24.32 -34.98 11.43
N ARG A 159 -23.22 -34.35 11.88
CA ARG A 159 -22.17 -34.99 12.72
C ARG A 159 -22.36 -34.72 14.22
N SER A 160 -23.16 -33.73 14.58
CA SER A 160 -23.36 -33.22 15.95
C SER A 160 -24.84 -33.22 16.34
N ALA A 161 -25.13 -33.40 17.64
CA ALA A 161 -26.47 -33.42 18.23
C ALA A 161 -27.12 -32.02 18.40
N ARG A 162 -26.96 -31.17 17.37
CA ARG A 162 -27.65 -29.88 17.21
C ARG A 162 -27.93 -29.67 15.73
N LEU A 163 -28.96 -30.37 15.25
CA LEU A 163 -29.49 -30.26 13.91
C LEU A 163 -30.34 -28.99 13.80
N MET A 164 -29.96 -28.11 12.88
CA MET A 164 -30.75 -26.95 12.48
C MET A 164 -30.89 -26.95 10.96
N LEU A 165 -32.10 -27.21 10.50
CA LEU A 165 -32.43 -27.28 9.08
C LEU A 165 -33.13 -25.98 8.66
N GLU A 166 -32.45 -25.19 7.85
CA GLU A 166 -32.99 -23.98 7.22
C GLU A 166 -33.29 -24.29 5.75
N VAL A 167 -34.55 -24.09 5.34
CA VAL A 167 -35.07 -24.43 4.01
C VAL A 167 -35.83 -23.23 3.46
N ALA A 168 -35.50 -22.76 2.26
CA ALA A 168 -36.26 -21.69 1.60
C ALA A 168 -37.37 -22.28 0.70
N GLY A 169 -38.36 -21.48 0.31
CA GLY A 169 -39.32 -21.87 -0.73
C GLY A 169 -38.62 -22.27 -2.04
N GLY A 170 -39.02 -23.39 -2.64
CA GLY A 170 -38.43 -23.94 -3.87
C GLY A 170 -37.49 -25.13 -3.65
N VAL A 171 -36.41 -25.20 -4.42
CA VAL A 171 -35.46 -26.33 -4.45
C VAL A 171 -34.24 -26.06 -3.59
N ASN A 172 -34.01 -26.91 -2.60
CA ASN A 172 -32.86 -26.85 -1.68
C ASN A 172 -32.10 -28.18 -1.71
N VAL A 173 -30.89 -28.17 -1.17
CA VAL A 173 -30.06 -29.36 -0.99
C VAL A 173 -29.48 -29.40 0.41
N LEU A 174 -29.41 -30.62 0.95
CA LEU A 174 -28.73 -30.97 2.19
C LEU A 174 -27.81 -32.15 1.87
N THR A 175 -26.51 -31.98 2.00
CA THR A 175 -25.54 -33.03 1.63
C THR A 175 -24.29 -32.92 2.47
N ARG A 176 -23.55 -34.02 2.63
CA ARG A 176 -22.12 -33.87 2.91
C ARG A 176 -21.40 -33.60 1.59
N MET A 177 -20.42 -32.71 1.61
CA MET A 177 -19.53 -32.48 0.49
C MET A 177 -18.13 -33.01 0.81
N GLU A 178 -17.38 -33.31 -0.23
CA GLU A 178 -15.94 -33.48 -0.18
C GLU A 178 -15.30 -32.68 -1.31
N ALA A 179 -14.33 -31.83 -0.99
CA ALA A 179 -13.48 -31.27 -2.00
C ALA A 179 -12.53 -32.38 -2.49
N GLY A 180 -12.52 -32.66 -3.80
CA GLY A 180 -11.60 -33.66 -4.34
C GLY A 180 -10.16 -33.22 -4.11
N SER A 181 -9.30 -34.08 -3.58
CA SER A 181 -7.92 -33.74 -3.19
C SER A 181 -7.03 -33.20 -4.33
N GLY A 182 -7.41 -33.42 -5.60
CA GLY A 182 -6.77 -32.82 -6.78
C GLY A 182 -7.64 -31.81 -7.54
N SER A 183 -8.77 -31.37 -6.98
CA SER A 183 -9.59 -30.27 -7.52
C SER A 183 -9.05 -28.92 -7.04
N PRO A 184 -9.22 -27.81 -7.79
CA PRO A 184 -8.75 -26.50 -7.36
C PRO A 184 -9.25 -26.09 -5.97
N LEU A 185 -10.52 -26.40 -5.66
CA LEU A 185 -11.10 -26.16 -4.35
C LEU A 185 -10.48 -27.04 -3.25
N GLY A 186 -10.18 -28.31 -3.54
CA GLY A 186 -9.52 -29.19 -2.58
C GLY A 186 -8.06 -28.80 -2.30
N VAL A 187 -7.34 -28.35 -3.34
CA VAL A 187 -6.00 -27.76 -3.19
C VAL A 187 -6.08 -26.50 -2.35
N ALA A 188 -7.01 -25.58 -2.64
CA ALA A 188 -7.19 -24.35 -1.87
C ALA A 188 -7.56 -24.62 -0.41
N LEU A 189 -8.52 -25.51 -0.14
CA LEU A 189 -8.90 -25.87 1.23
C LEU A 189 -7.74 -26.54 1.97
N GLY A 190 -6.91 -27.35 1.30
CA GLY A 190 -5.66 -27.87 1.85
C GLY A 190 -4.61 -26.79 2.15
N MET A 191 -4.43 -25.80 1.27
CA MET A 191 -3.54 -24.64 1.51
C MET A 191 -4.02 -23.77 2.69
N LEU A 192 -5.33 -23.71 2.89
CA LEU A 192 -6.01 -23.05 4.01
C LEU A 192 -6.01 -23.90 5.30
N GLY A 193 -5.45 -25.12 5.28
CA GLY A 193 -5.41 -26.03 6.44
C GLY A 193 -6.78 -26.56 6.87
N ILE A 194 -7.77 -26.56 5.97
CA ILE A 194 -9.16 -26.97 6.23
C ILE A 194 -9.37 -28.41 5.77
N GLU A 195 -9.56 -29.33 6.71
CA GLU A 195 -9.99 -30.69 6.39
C GLU A 195 -11.47 -30.72 6.01
N THR A 196 -11.77 -31.29 4.83
CA THR A 196 -13.12 -31.24 4.22
C THR A 196 -13.89 -32.56 4.32
N ASP A 197 -13.44 -33.53 5.12
CA ASP A 197 -14.06 -34.84 5.23
C ASP A 197 -15.50 -34.74 5.75
N GLY A 198 -16.46 -34.84 4.83
CA GLY A 198 -17.89 -34.88 5.13
C GLY A 198 -18.46 -33.60 5.75
N VAL A 199 -17.98 -32.42 5.33
CA VAL A 199 -18.56 -31.12 5.72
C VAL A 199 -20.01 -31.05 5.27
N LEU A 200 -20.90 -30.55 6.13
CA LEU A 200 -22.30 -30.32 5.79
C LEU A 200 -22.43 -29.09 4.87
N LEU A 201 -22.92 -29.30 3.66
CA LEU A 201 -23.31 -28.28 2.70
C LEU A 201 -24.84 -28.25 2.63
N GLN A 202 -25.45 -27.12 2.96
CA GLN A 202 -26.90 -26.93 2.91
C GLN A 202 -27.28 -25.57 2.33
N GLY A 203 -28.43 -25.49 1.65
CA GLY A 203 -28.98 -24.22 1.19
C GLY A 203 -29.85 -24.36 -0.04
N THR A 204 -30.16 -23.23 -0.67
CA THR A 204 -31.11 -23.15 -1.77
C THR A 204 -30.40 -23.24 -3.12
N ILE A 205 -30.93 -24.05 -4.02
CA ILE A 205 -30.50 -24.10 -5.42
C ILE A 205 -31.34 -23.12 -6.25
N LEU A 206 -32.66 -23.14 -6.10
CA LEU A 206 -33.56 -22.32 -6.92
C LEU A 206 -34.78 -21.90 -6.10
N LYS A 207 -34.92 -20.58 -5.85
CA LYS A 207 -36.02 -20.01 -5.07
C LYS A 207 -37.32 -20.00 -5.87
N ASP A 208 -38.43 -20.32 -5.19
CA ASP A 208 -39.80 -20.23 -5.72
C ASP A 208 -39.97 -20.92 -7.08
N ALA A 209 -39.42 -22.14 -7.17
CA ALA A 209 -39.33 -22.89 -8.42
C ALA A 209 -39.50 -24.40 -8.21
N SER A 210 -39.92 -25.04 -9.29
CA SER A 210 -40.07 -26.49 -9.40
C SER A 210 -38.78 -27.20 -9.80
N PHE A 211 -38.70 -28.50 -9.50
CA PHE A 211 -37.56 -29.32 -9.92
C PHE A 211 -37.48 -29.52 -11.44
N SER A 212 -38.61 -29.43 -12.16
CA SER A 212 -38.65 -29.41 -13.62
C SER A 212 -38.01 -28.15 -14.20
N GLU A 213 -38.28 -26.96 -13.64
CA GLU A 213 -37.58 -25.73 -14.02
C GLU A 213 -36.07 -25.83 -13.81
N LEU A 214 -35.63 -26.39 -12.67
CA LEU A 214 -34.19 -26.62 -12.42
C LEU A 214 -33.55 -27.52 -13.49
N ARG A 215 -34.27 -28.57 -13.95
CA ARG A 215 -33.80 -29.39 -15.07
C ARG A 215 -33.79 -28.63 -16.40
N GLU A 216 -34.72 -27.73 -16.64
CA GLU A 216 -34.82 -26.93 -17.86
C GLU A 216 -33.81 -25.76 -17.90
N ALA A 217 -33.25 -25.34 -16.76
CA ALA A 217 -32.30 -24.23 -16.64
C ALA A 217 -31.02 -24.36 -17.51
N HIS A 218 -30.64 -25.55 -17.95
CA HIS A 218 -29.52 -25.70 -18.91
C HIS A 218 -29.90 -25.42 -20.38
N LYS A 219 -31.19 -25.27 -20.68
CA LYS A 219 -31.74 -24.94 -22.01
C LYS A 219 -32.35 -23.54 -22.07
N ASN A 220 -32.71 -22.97 -20.92
CA ASN A 220 -33.43 -21.71 -20.81
C ASN A 220 -32.58 -20.66 -20.07
N GLU A 221 -32.25 -19.58 -20.77
CA GLU A 221 -31.35 -18.51 -20.30
C GLU A 221 -31.90 -17.76 -19.08
N SER A 222 -33.21 -17.46 -19.02
CA SER A 222 -33.78 -16.74 -17.87
C SER A 222 -33.88 -17.60 -16.61
N LEU A 223 -34.07 -18.92 -16.76
CA LEU A 223 -33.97 -19.87 -15.65
C LEU A 223 -32.53 -20.04 -15.18
N ARG A 224 -31.56 -19.92 -16.08
CA ARG A 224 -30.13 -19.88 -15.74
C ARG A 224 -29.77 -18.62 -14.98
N GLU A 225 -30.24 -17.44 -15.40
CA GLU A 225 -30.04 -16.18 -14.67
C GLU A 225 -30.65 -16.27 -13.26
N ARG A 226 -31.91 -16.71 -13.14
CA ARG A 226 -32.56 -16.99 -11.83
C ARG A 226 -31.76 -17.97 -10.96
N LEU A 227 -31.14 -18.99 -11.55
CA LEU A 227 -30.26 -19.93 -10.85
C LEU A 227 -28.97 -19.24 -10.38
N GLU A 228 -28.33 -18.43 -11.24
CA GLU A 228 -27.11 -17.68 -10.91
C GLU A 228 -27.33 -16.61 -9.82
N GLU A 229 -28.57 -16.11 -9.68
CA GLU A 229 -28.98 -15.16 -8.64
C GLU A 229 -29.49 -15.80 -7.33
N SER A 230 -30.22 -16.92 -7.41
CA SER A 230 -30.92 -17.51 -6.25
C SER A 230 -30.22 -18.70 -5.61
N MET A 231 -29.25 -19.31 -6.30
CA MET A 231 -28.46 -20.41 -5.74
C MET A 231 -27.46 -19.89 -4.70
N GLU A 232 -27.59 -20.40 -3.48
CA GLU A 232 -26.77 -20.06 -2.33
C GLU A 232 -26.68 -21.26 -1.39
N LEU A 233 -25.61 -22.05 -1.51
CA LEU A 233 -25.30 -23.15 -0.59
C LEU A 233 -24.23 -22.72 0.39
N ARG A 234 -24.43 -23.02 1.67
CA ARG A 234 -23.54 -22.67 2.77
C ARG A 234 -23.01 -23.93 3.45
N ALA A 235 -21.72 -23.95 3.74
CA ALA A 235 -21.06 -24.99 4.52
C ALA A 235 -20.24 -24.33 5.62
N TYR A 236 -20.53 -24.65 6.89
CA TYR A 236 -19.70 -24.22 8.01
C TYR A 236 -18.44 -25.08 8.05
N LEU A 237 -17.28 -24.44 8.02
CA LEU A 237 -15.97 -25.07 7.98
C LEU A 237 -15.24 -24.87 9.33
N PRO A 238 -14.29 -25.77 9.68
CA PRO A 238 -13.31 -25.50 10.72
C PRO A 238 -12.59 -24.16 10.49
N ALA A 239 -12.07 -23.57 11.57
CA ALA A 239 -11.26 -22.36 11.47
C ALA A 239 -10.06 -22.57 10.52
N VAL A 240 -9.82 -21.60 9.64
CA VAL A 240 -8.69 -21.63 8.70
C VAL A 240 -7.36 -21.74 9.44
N ASN A 241 -6.48 -22.64 9.03
CA ASN A 241 -5.10 -22.70 9.52
C ASN A 241 -4.13 -22.29 8.42
N LEU A 242 -3.87 -20.98 8.33
CA LEU A 242 -2.86 -20.41 7.44
C LEU A 242 -1.47 -20.63 8.05
N GLY A 243 -0.83 -21.76 7.71
CA GLY A 243 0.51 -22.08 8.19
C GLY A 243 1.52 -20.96 7.89
N GLY A 244 2.23 -20.51 8.93
CA GLY A 244 3.15 -19.37 8.83
C GLY A 244 2.51 -18.00 9.07
N LEU A 245 1.19 -17.91 9.32
CA LEU A 245 0.66 -16.75 10.02
C LEU A 245 1.18 -16.71 11.46
N PRO A 246 1.42 -15.51 12.01
CA PRO A 246 1.82 -15.35 13.40
C PRO A 246 0.68 -15.54 14.38
N ASP A 247 1.01 -15.87 15.64
CA ASP A 247 0.04 -16.04 16.75
C ASP A 247 -0.83 -14.79 17.02
N SER A 248 -0.38 -13.61 16.59
CA SER A 248 -1.16 -12.38 16.62
C SER A 248 -2.29 -12.32 15.58
N PHE A 249 -2.40 -13.28 14.67
CA PHE A 249 -3.50 -13.38 13.70
C PHE A 249 -4.36 -14.61 13.99
N VAL A 250 -5.56 -14.40 14.52
CA VAL A 250 -6.52 -15.46 14.86
C VAL A 250 -7.59 -15.55 13.78
N THR A 251 -7.79 -16.75 13.25
CA THR A 251 -8.89 -17.06 12.32
C THR A 251 -10.15 -17.41 13.10
N GLY A 252 -11.28 -16.84 12.69
CA GLY A 252 -12.59 -17.09 13.27
C GLY A 252 -13.38 -18.13 12.49
N GLU A 253 -14.70 -18.02 12.60
CA GLU A 253 -15.64 -18.84 11.83
C GLU A 253 -15.35 -18.74 10.33
N THR A 254 -15.38 -19.91 9.68
CA THR A 254 -15.15 -20.08 8.24
C THR A 254 -16.43 -20.63 7.62
N SER A 255 -16.84 -20.07 6.48
CA SER A 255 -17.96 -20.59 5.70
C SER A 255 -17.59 -20.70 4.22
N LEU A 256 -17.92 -21.84 3.61
CA LEU A 256 -17.99 -21.95 2.16
C LEU A 256 -19.34 -21.43 1.69
N ILE A 257 -19.34 -20.60 0.64
CA ILE A 257 -20.53 -20.11 -0.05
C ILE A 257 -20.42 -20.52 -1.52
N VAL A 258 -21.27 -21.46 -1.94
CA VAL A 258 -21.39 -21.91 -3.32
C VAL A 258 -22.58 -21.20 -3.96
N GLY A 259 -22.30 -20.15 -4.73
CA GLY A 259 -23.30 -19.48 -5.55
C GLY A 259 -23.55 -20.20 -6.88
N GLY A 260 -24.53 -19.74 -7.65
CA GLY A 260 -24.75 -20.25 -9.01
C GLY A 260 -23.71 -19.76 -10.05
N LYS A 261 -22.92 -18.74 -9.69
CA LYS A 261 -21.80 -18.21 -10.49
C LYS A 261 -20.62 -19.21 -10.55
N PRO A 262 -19.69 -19.08 -11.52
CA PRO A 262 -18.60 -20.06 -11.69
C PRO A 262 -17.58 -20.14 -10.53
N SER A 263 -17.60 -19.17 -9.63
CA SER A 263 -16.76 -19.06 -8.44
C SER A 263 -17.39 -19.75 -7.22
N VAL A 264 -16.61 -20.57 -6.53
CA VAL A 264 -16.89 -20.94 -5.13
C VAL A 264 -16.19 -19.92 -4.25
N GLY A 265 -16.94 -19.16 -3.46
CA GLY A 265 -16.38 -18.20 -2.52
C GLY A 265 -16.20 -18.84 -1.14
N LEU A 266 -15.00 -18.83 -0.58
CA LEU A 266 -14.82 -19.12 0.84
C LEU A 266 -14.68 -17.81 1.59
N SER A 267 -15.37 -17.66 2.72
CA SER A 267 -15.23 -16.52 3.62
C SER A 267 -14.80 -16.96 5.01
N PHE A 268 -14.00 -16.13 5.67
CA PHE A 268 -13.66 -16.30 7.08
C PHE A 268 -13.39 -14.94 7.73
N ARG A 269 -13.53 -14.86 9.05
CA ARG A 269 -13.03 -13.70 9.79
C ARG A 269 -11.56 -13.91 10.11
N LEU A 270 -10.71 -12.93 9.82
CA LEU A 270 -9.33 -12.87 10.31
C LEU A 270 -9.22 -11.72 11.32
N VAL A 271 -8.68 -11.98 12.50
CA VAL A 271 -8.52 -10.99 13.57
C VAL A 271 -7.04 -10.77 13.82
N ALA A 272 -6.54 -9.60 13.43
CA ALA A 272 -5.22 -9.13 13.84
C ALA A 272 -5.32 -8.62 15.29
N ASN A 273 -4.85 -9.41 16.24
CA ASN A 273 -4.91 -9.15 17.68
C ASN A 273 -3.81 -8.15 18.09
N GLY A 274 -4.23 -6.97 18.57
CA GLY A 274 -3.32 -5.90 19.03
C GLY A 274 -3.00 -5.95 20.53
N GLY A 275 -3.25 -7.07 21.20
CA GLY A 275 -3.09 -7.26 22.65
C GLY A 275 -4.27 -6.75 23.49
N ASP A 276 -5.14 -5.90 22.92
CA ASP A 276 -6.46 -5.57 23.47
C ASP A 276 -7.53 -5.51 22.37
N ALA A 277 -8.80 -5.44 22.78
CA ALA A 277 -9.94 -5.40 21.86
C ALA A 277 -10.08 -4.06 21.09
N ARG A 278 -9.38 -2.99 21.48
CA ARG A 278 -9.42 -1.67 20.83
C ARG A 278 -8.38 -1.51 19.72
N ARG A 279 -7.28 -2.27 19.80
CA ARG A 279 -6.23 -2.40 18.79
C ARG A 279 -6.41 -3.60 17.87
N SER A 280 -7.28 -4.53 18.25
CA SER A 280 -7.61 -5.68 17.41
C SER A 280 -8.44 -5.27 16.19
N GLN A 281 -8.03 -5.69 14.99
CA GLN A 281 -8.76 -5.42 13.74
C GLN A 281 -9.32 -6.71 13.17
N SER A 282 -10.64 -6.74 12.97
CA SER A 282 -11.31 -7.82 12.22
C SER A 282 -11.36 -7.49 10.74
N PHE A 283 -11.00 -8.46 9.91
CA PHE A 283 -11.16 -8.48 8.45
C PHE A 283 -12.18 -9.54 8.08
N GLU A 284 -13.15 -9.20 7.23
CA GLU A 284 -13.92 -10.19 6.48
C GLU A 284 -13.06 -10.60 5.27
N CYS A 285 -12.46 -11.78 5.36
CA CYS A 285 -11.66 -12.37 4.29
C CYS A 285 -12.56 -13.13 3.33
N ARG A 286 -12.37 -12.91 2.03
CA ARG A 286 -12.89 -13.73 0.95
C ARG A 286 -11.72 -14.37 0.22
N VAL A 287 -11.84 -15.63 -0.11
CA VAL A 287 -10.85 -16.39 -0.86
C VAL A 287 -11.40 -16.64 -2.25
N ASP A 288 -10.73 -16.06 -3.23
CA ASP A 288 -10.97 -16.35 -4.63
C ASP A 288 -10.01 -17.46 -5.06
N VAL A 289 -10.57 -18.61 -5.41
CA VAL A 289 -9.82 -19.78 -5.89
C VAL A 289 -9.84 -19.78 -7.41
N ALA A 290 -8.70 -19.49 -8.02
CA ALA A 290 -8.56 -19.46 -9.48
C ALA A 290 -7.55 -20.52 -9.95
N GLU A 291 -7.89 -21.25 -11.01
CA GLU A 291 -6.89 -22.01 -11.76
C GLU A 291 -6.16 -21.02 -12.69
N ALA A 292 -5.05 -20.45 -12.21
CA ALA A 292 -4.26 -19.47 -12.95
C ALA A 292 -3.74 -20.03 -14.28
N ARG A 293 -3.38 -21.33 -14.30
CA ARG A 293 -2.99 -22.14 -15.47
C ARG A 293 -3.37 -23.60 -15.21
N PRO A 294 -3.60 -24.45 -16.23
CA PRO A 294 -3.94 -25.86 -16.02
C PRO A 294 -3.01 -26.59 -15.05
N GLY A 295 -3.54 -27.05 -13.91
CA GLY A 295 -2.80 -27.71 -12.84
C GLY A 295 -2.09 -26.78 -11.84
N VAL A 296 -2.26 -25.47 -11.95
CA VAL A 296 -1.74 -24.46 -11.00
C VAL A 296 -2.92 -23.67 -10.42
N THR A 297 -3.26 -23.99 -9.17
CA THR A 297 -4.24 -23.24 -8.40
C THR A 297 -3.54 -22.09 -7.68
N GLU A 298 -4.06 -20.88 -7.84
CA GLU A 298 -3.65 -19.70 -7.08
C GLU A 298 -4.77 -19.36 -6.08
N VAL A 299 -4.37 -19.06 -4.85
CA VAL A 299 -5.28 -18.74 -3.74
C VAL A 299 -4.99 -17.30 -3.32
N GLN A 300 -5.90 -16.40 -3.69
CA GLN A 300 -5.85 -15.00 -3.26
C GLN A 300 -6.87 -14.78 -2.15
N VAL A 301 -6.41 -14.30 -1.00
CA VAL A 301 -7.28 -13.93 0.13
C VAL A 301 -7.40 -12.41 0.19
N LEU A 302 -8.61 -11.89 -0.05
CA LEU A 302 -8.96 -10.48 0.05
C LEU A 302 -9.70 -10.22 1.37
N GLY A 303 -9.00 -9.67 2.35
CA GLY A 303 -9.58 -9.19 3.61
C GLY A 303 -10.07 -7.76 3.50
N THR A 304 -11.31 -7.47 3.89
CA THR A 304 -11.78 -6.09 4.08
C THR A 304 -12.00 -5.83 5.57
N ALA A 305 -11.32 -4.82 6.11
CA ALA A 305 -11.45 -4.45 7.51
C ALA A 305 -12.82 -3.85 7.83
N LEU A 306 -13.35 -4.22 9.00
CA LEU A 306 -14.49 -3.56 9.60
C LEU A 306 -13.99 -2.31 10.37
N GLY A 307 -14.04 -1.15 9.72
CA GLY A 307 -13.69 0.15 10.33
C GLY A 307 -12.24 0.60 10.13
N THR A 308 -11.73 1.38 11.08
CA THR A 308 -10.38 1.97 11.07
C THR A 308 -9.43 1.17 11.97
N TRP A 309 -8.35 0.66 11.41
CA TRP A 309 -7.32 -0.05 12.18
C TRP A 309 -6.44 0.96 12.92
N ARG A 310 -6.63 1.05 14.23
CA ARG A 310 -5.85 1.90 15.14
C ARG A 310 -4.53 1.23 15.50
N ASP A 311 -3.49 2.05 15.65
CA ASP A 311 -2.09 1.63 15.88
C ASP A 311 -1.67 0.46 14.97
N ALA A 312 -1.93 0.59 13.66
CA ALA A 312 -1.79 -0.51 12.71
C ALA A 312 -0.37 -1.10 12.74
N LEU A 313 -0.29 -2.43 12.83
CA LEU A 313 0.96 -3.20 13.00
C LEU A 313 1.81 -2.78 14.22
N GLY A 314 1.19 -2.20 15.25
CA GLY A 314 1.88 -1.72 16.46
C GLY A 314 2.48 -0.32 16.34
N ILE A 315 2.42 0.31 15.16
CA ILE A 315 2.93 1.67 14.94
C ILE A 315 1.95 2.66 15.58
N ARG A 316 2.27 3.13 16.80
CA ARG A 316 1.41 4.06 17.55
C ARG A 316 1.14 5.34 16.76
N GLY A 317 -0.15 5.66 16.59
CA GLY A 317 -0.61 6.81 15.81
C GLY A 317 -0.76 6.55 14.31
N LEU A 318 -0.32 5.41 13.77
CA LEU A 318 -0.70 4.99 12.43
C LEU A 318 -2.14 4.48 12.46
N HIS A 319 -3.05 5.21 11.82
CA HIS A 319 -4.46 4.86 11.76
C HIS A 319 -4.85 4.65 10.30
N LEU A 320 -5.21 3.41 9.95
CA LEU A 320 -5.58 3.05 8.59
C LEU A 320 -7.09 2.99 8.45
N GLU A 321 -7.65 3.83 7.57
CA GLU A 321 -9.07 3.85 7.21
C GLU A 321 -9.38 2.78 6.17
N SER A 322 -10.43 1.99 6.43
CA SER A 322 -10.91 0.91 5.57
C SER A 322 -9.82 -0.02 4.99
N PRO A 323 -8.87 -0.54 5.80
CA PRO A 323 -7.76 -1.31 5.28
C PRO A 323 -8.22 -2.59 4.57
N ARG A 324 -7.67 -2.80 3.39
CA ARG A 324 -7.80 -4.02 2.59
C ARG A 324 -6.52 -4.81 2.67
N LEU A 325 -6.65 -6.06 3.08
CA LEU A 325 -5.61 -7.06 3.16
C LEU A 325 -5.63 -7.92 1.89
N LEU A 326 -4.46 -8.22 1.35
CA LEU A 326 -4.24 -9.25 0.34
C LEU A 326 -3.25 -10.26 0.94
N LEU A 327 -3.64 -11.52 1.06
CA LEU A 327 -2.70 -12.62 1.32
C LEU A 327 -2.54 -13.43 0.05
N GLU A 328 -1.31 -13.48 -0.45
CA GLU A 328 -0.87 -14.37 -1.53
C GLU A 328 -0.31 -15.64 -0.86
N VAL A 329 -0.92 -16.81 -1.03
CA VAL A 329 -0.39 -18.08 -0.49
C VAL A 329 0.11 -18.94 -1.65
N ASP A 330 1.43 -19.14 -1.73
CA ASP A 330 2.03 -19.98 -2.77
C ASP A 330 2.04 -21.48 -2.42
N THR A 331 2.37 -22.33 -3.39
CA THR A 331 2.47 -23.79 -3.19
C THR A 331 3.59 -24.24 -2.25
N ALA A 332 4.45 -23.33 -1.80
CA ALA A 332 5.47 -23.55 -0.79
C ALA A 332 5.08 -22.94 0.58
N GLN A 333 3.81 -22.58 0.76
CA GLN A 333 3.26 -21.91 1.95
C GLN A 333 3.96 -20.61 2.34
N ARG A 334 4.51 -19.89 1.36
CA ARG A 334 4.97 -18.51 1.59
C ARG A 334 3.76 -17.58 1.52
N ILE A 335 3.56 -16.82 2.59
CA ILE A 335 2.50 -15.82 2.68
C ILE A 335 3.06 -14.45 2.28
N GLY A 336 2.67 -13.96 1.11
CA GLY A 336 2.86 -12.56 0.72
C GLY A 336 1.79 -11.68 1.34
N PHE A 337 2.17 -10.70 2.17
CA PHE A 337 1.23 -9.81 2.85
C PHE A 337 1.17 -8.44 2.15
N GLY A 338 0.09 -8.17 1.43
CA GLY A 338 -0.24 -6.87 0.87
C GLY A 338 -1.26 -6.14 1.75
N LEU A 339 -1.06 -4.85 2.02
CA LEU A 339 -2.01 -4.05 2.79
C LEU A 339 -2.24 -2.71 2.09
N ARG A 340 -3.50 -2.28 1.96
CA ARG A 340 -3.85 -0.96 1.39
C ARG A 340 -4.89 -0.27 2.26
N GLY A 341 -4.71 0.99 2.62
CA GLY A 341 -5.67 1.74 3.43
C GLY A 341 -5.53 3.24 3.25
N GLY A 342 -6.51 4.02 3.72
CA GLY A 342 -6.36 5.47 3.84
C GLY A 342 -5.54 5.83 5.08
N LEU A 343 -4.67 6.84 5.00
CA LEU A 343 -4.08 7.51 6.15
C LEU A 343 -4.52 8.97 6.14
N ALA A 344 -5.12 9.43 7.24
CA ALA A 344 -5.38 10.84 7.47
C ALA A 344 -4.10 11.56 7.92
N ILE A 345 -3.75 12.64 7.23
CA ILE A 345 -2.62 13.53 7.52
C ILE A 345 -3.17 14.96 7.55
N GLY A 346 -3.48 15.45 8.75
CA GLY A 346 -4.25 16.69 8.91
C GLY A 346 -5.67 16.53 8.35
N ALA A 347 -6.08 17.46 7.47
CA ALA A 347 -7.35 17.41 6.75
C ALA A 347 -7.27 16.62 5.41
N ARG A 348 -6.12 16.01 5.09
CA ARG A 348 -5.89 15.28 3.84
C ARG A 348 -5.92 13.77 4.06
N ASN A 349 -6.54 13.03 3.14
CA ASN A 349 -6.51 11.58 3.13
C ASN A 349 -5.60 11.07 2.01
N MET A 350 -4.66 10.20 2.36
CA MET A 350 -3.68 9.63 1.45
C MET A 350 -3.85 8.12 1.35
N ALA A 351 -3.86 7.57 0.13
CA ALA A 351 -3.85 6.11 -0.04
C ALA A 351 -2.46 5.54 0.23
N LEU A 352 -2.33 4.74 1.29
CA LEU A 352 -1.16 3.91 1.56
C LEU A 352 -1.31 2.53 0.96
N SER A 353 -0.22 1.99 0.43
CA SER A 353 -0.07 0.57 0.07
C SER A 353 1.25 0.03 0.62
N ALA A 354 1.26 -1.17 1.16
CA ALA A 354 2.44 -1.85 1.68
C ALA A 354 2.54 -3.27 1.14
N LYS A 355 3.78 -3.73 0.93
CA LYS A 355 4.10 -5.16 0.83
C LYS A 355 5.04 -5.49 1.99
N LEU A 356 4.59 -6.38 2.86
CA LEU A 356 5.20 -6.67 4.15
C LEU A 356 5.67 -8.12 4.20
N GLN A 357 6.74 -8.33 4.96
CA GLN A 357 7.20 -9.63 5.43
C GLN A 357 7.01 -9.62 6.94
N LEU A 358 6.35 -10.64 7.50
CA LEU A 358 6.08 -10.76 8.93
C LEU A 358 6.98 -11.81 9.57
N HIS A 359 7.41 -11.59 10.81
CA HIS A 359 8.06 -12.63 11.60
C HIS A 359 7.06 -13.73 11.90
N ALA A 360 7.35 -14.97 11.49
CA ALA A 360 6.42 -16.09 11.60
C ALA A 360 5.91 -16.38 13.02
N VAL A 361 6.65 -15.99 14.06
CA VAL A 361 6.24 -16.21 15.47
C VAL A 361 5.49 -15.01 16.06
N THR A 362 5.98 -13.78 15.85
CA THR A 362 5.48 -12.60 16.59
C THR A 362 4.50 -11.76 15.78
N GLY A 363 4.58 -11.82 14.45
CA GLY A 363 3.79 -10.99 13.54
C GLY A 363 4.21 -9.53 13.47
N ALA A 364 5.31 -9.18 14.13
CA ALA A 364 6.01 -7.95 13.84
C ALA A 364 6.48 -7.97 12.37
N PRO A 365 6.40 -6.85 11.63
CA PRO A 365 7.06 -6.75 10.34
C PRO A 365 8.58 -6.93 10.50
N VAL A 366 9.17 -7.82 9.69
CA VAL A 366 10.63 -8.00 9.57
C VAL A 366 11.20 -7.32 8.33
N GLY A 367 10.32 -6.84 7.46
CA GLY A 367 10.71 -6.13 6.25
C GLY A 367 9.51 -5.63 5.48
N GLY A 368 9.77 -4.66 4.61
CA GLY A 368 8.73 -3.97 3.84
C GLY A 368 8.39 -2.60 4.41
N PHE A 369 7.72 -1.83 3.58
CA PHE A 369 7.39 -0.44 3.82
C PHE A 369 5.96 -0.15 3.36
N PHE A 370 5.35 0.86 3.95
CA PHE A 370 4.21 1.53 3.33
C PHE A 370 4.73 2.58 2.36
N GLU A 371 4.08 2.73 1.21
CA GLU A 371 4.23 3.87 0.30
C GLU A 371 2.88 4.57 0.12
N GLY A 372 2.89 5.89 0.07
CA GLY A 372 1.75 6.72 -0.32
C GLY A 372 2.18 7.92 -1.14
N ARG A 373 1.22 8.48 -1.89
CA ARG A 373 1.39 9.72 -2.65
C ARG A 373 0.23 10.67 -2.40
N LEU A 374 0.54 11.94 -2.30
CA LEU A 374 -0.42 13.03 -2.09
C LEU A 374 0.00 14.24 -2.91
N ASP A 375 -0.93 14.82 -3.67
CA ASP A 375 -0.62 15.92 -4.60
C ASP A 375 -0.08 17.17 -3.88
N SER A 376 -0.67 17.52 -2.72
CA SER A 376 -0.07 18.48 -1.79
C SER A 376 -0.54 18.36 -0.34
N ILE A 377 0.27 18.91 0.57
CA ILE A 377 -0.03 19.05 2.00
C ILE A 377 0.50 20.39 2.56
N GLY A 378 -0.27 21.04 3.43
CA GLY A 378 0.14 22.29 4.08
C GLY A 378 0.93 22.10 5.37
N SER A 379 1.64 23.14 5.81
CA SER A 379 2.31 23.22 7.11
C SER A 379 1.37 22.88 8.28
N ALA A 380 0.15 23.41 8.27
CA ALA A 380 -0.88 23.13 9.28
C ALA A 380 -1.27 21.64 9.34
N ASP A 381 -1.42 20.97 8.19
CA ASP A 381 -1.73 19.54 8.11
C ASP A 381 -0.58 18.68 8.65
N LEU A 382 0.67 19.05 8.35
CA LEU A 382 1.87 18.39 8.88
C LEU A 382 2.00 18.57 10.40
N VAL A 383 1.76 19.79 10.91
CA VAL A 383 1.75 20.06 12.36
C VAL A 383 0.65 19.27 13.06
N ALA A 384 -0.54 19.18 12.47
CA ALA A 384 -1.63 18.37 12.99
C ALA A 384 -1.28 16.87 13.01
N PHE A 385 -0.63 16.36 11.96
CA PHE A 385 -0.18 14.97 11.87
C PHE A 385 0.90 14.63 12.91
N VAL A 386 1.97 15.43 13.01
CA VAL A 386 3.03 15.23 14.02
C VAL A 386 2.45 15.35 15.45
N SER A 387 1.50 16.27 15.66
CA SER A 387 0.78 16.38 16.93
C SER A 387 -0.08 15.14 17.23
N ALA A 388 -0.75 14.56 16.24
CA ALA A 388 -1.54 13.34 16.40
C ALA A 388 -0.66 12.13 16.74
N LEU A 389 0.50 11.98 16.07
CA LEU A 389 1.51 10.97 16.42
C LEU A 389 2.04 11.15 17.85
N GLY A 390 2.24 12.41 18.29
CA GLY A 390 2.60 12.74 19.67
C GLY A 390 1.50 12.41 20.69
N ALA A 391 0.25 12.76 20.39
CA ALA A 391 -0.91 12.49 21.23
C ALA A 391 -1.17 10.99 21.40
N ALA A 392 -1.02 10.19 20.34
CA ALA A 392 -1.09 8.72 20.40
C ALA A 392 0.01 8.09 21.29
N ARG A 393 1.06 8.85 21.62
CA ARG A 393 2.14 8.50 22.54
C ARG A 393 2.00 9.14 23.93
N GLY A 394 0.84 9.75 24.22
CA GLY A 394 0.56 10.39 25.51
C GLY A 394 1.32 11.71 25.73
N LYS A 395 1.70 12.41 24.66
CA LYS A 395 2.35 13.72 24.72
C LYS A 395 1.36 14.85 24.45
N GLN A 396 1.66 16.05 24.95
CA GLN A 396 0.87 17.22 24.61
C GLN A 396 1.00 17.55 23.11
N PRO A 397 -0.01 18.21 22.51
CA PRO A 397 0.08 18.72 21.14
C PRO A 397 1.31 19.60 20.94
N LEU A 398 1.77 19.76 19.69
CA LEU A 398 2.76 20.80 19.40
C LEU A 398 2.19 22.17 19.80
N PRO A 399 3.01 23.09 20.36
CA PRO A 399 2.59 24.46 20.58
C PRO A 399 2.17 25.12 19.25
N ALA A 400 1.35 26.17 19.34
CA ALA A 400 0.89 26.92 18.17
C ALA A 400 2.09 27.34 17.31
N CYS A 401 2.08 26.88 16.05
CA CYS A 401 3.26 26.89 15.21
C CYS A 401 3.57 28.31 14.72
N THR A 402 4.80 28.77 14.91
CA THR A 402 5.29 30.08 14.45
C THR A 402 5.87 30.06 13.04
N LEU A 403 5.91 28.88 12.40
CA LEU A 403 6.43 28.71 11.05
C LEU A 403 5.59 29.47 10.02
N PRO A 404 6.19 29.90 8.89
CA PRO A 404 5.44 30.44 7.76
C PRO A 404 4.53 29.39 7.13
N ASP A 405 3.51 29.85 6.41
CA ASP A 405 2.74 28.97 5.55
C ASP A 405 3.63 28.40 4.44
N PHE A 406 3.68 27.07 4.38
CA PHE A 406 4.36 26.33 3.32
C PHE A 406 3.51 25.13 2.90
N GLU A 407 3.76 24.65 1.68
CA GLU A 407 3.09 23.51 1.07
C GLU A 407 4.16 22.55 0.54
N LEU A 408 4.05 21.26 0.83
CA LEU A 408 4.79 20.22 0.12
C LEU A 408 3.92 19.71 -1.02
N ARG A 409 4.42 19.75 -2.26
CA ARG A 409 3.77 19.19 -3.45
C ARG A 409 4.44 17.91 -3.92
N ASP A 410 3.70 17.10 -4.67
CA ASP A 410 4.13 15.79 -5.15
C ASP A 410 4.71 14.93 -4.01
N LEU A 411 4.04 14.96 -2.85
CA LEU A 411 4.50 14.33 -1.64
C LEU A 411 4.51 12.81 -1.82
N TYR A 412 5.66 12.21 -1.62
CA TYR A 412 5.85 10.79 -1.44
C TYR A 412 6.14 10.50 0.02
N LEU A 413 5.30 9.68 0.64
CA LEU A 413 5.48 9.21 2.01
C LEU A 413 5.90 7.73 2.00
N LYS A 414 6.93 7.41 2.77
CA LYS A 414 7.29 6.04 3.16
C LYS A 414 7.21 5.86 4.66
N ILE A 415 6.83 4.66 5.10
CA ILE A 415 6.78 4.30 6.53
C ILE A 415 7.46 2.94 6.71
N ALA A 416 8.52 2.91 7.52
CA ALA A 416 9.24 1.69 7.89
C ALA A 416 8.81 1.25 9.29
N PRO A 417 8.19 0.06 9.46
CA PRO A 417 7.66 -0.36 10.77
C PRO A 417 8.72 -0.64 11.84
N THR A 418 9.86 -1.19 11.43
CA THR A 418 10.91 -1.75 12.29
C THR A 418 12.23 -1.79 11.52
N GLU A 419 13.36 -1.62 12.21
CA GLU A 419 14.76 -1.67 11.70
C GLU A 419 15.19 -0.59 10.67
N GLY A 420 14.25 0.14 10.05
CA GLY A 420 14.56 1.22 9.11
C GLY A 420 15.12 0.71 7.77
N ASP A 421 15.80 1.58 7.02
CA ASP A 421 16.48 1.21 5.78
C ASP A 421 17.77 2.03 5.62
N SER A 422 18.92 1.33 5.70
CA SER A 422 20.24 1.94 5.61
C SER A 422 20.60 2.45 4.21
N ASP A 423 19.98 1.92 3.15
CA ASP A 423 20.16 2.43 1.78
C ASP A 423 19.31 3.70 1.54
N LEU A 424 18.34 3.99 2.42
CA LEU A 424 17.50 5.21 2.40
C LEU A 424 17.84 6.22 3.51
N GLY A 425 18.81 5.92 4.37
CA GLY A 425 19.28 6.82 5.42
C GLY A 425 18.32 7.02 6.61
N THR A 426 17.26 6.21 6.72
CA THR A 426 16.26 6.35 7.80
C THR A 426 16.38 5.26 8.86
N SER A 427 16.71 5.66 10.09
CA SER A 427 16.33 4.92 11.29
C SER A 427 14.83 5.12 11.58
N GLU A 428 14.12 4.02 11.83
CA GLU A 428 12.70 3.89 12.26
C GLU A 428 11.82 5.16 12.24
N GLY A 429 10.88 5.22 11.28
CA GLY A 429 9.90 6.30 11.23
C GLY A 429 9.24 6.49 9.86
N PHE A 430 8.94 7.75 9.57
CA PHE A 430 8.32 8.19 8.32
C PHE A 430 9.36 8.93 7.48
N ALA A 431 9.54 8.55 6.22
CA ALA A 431 10.31 9.32 5.24
C ALA A 431 9.36 10.10 4.34
N LEU A 432 9.64 11.39 4.15
CA LEU A 432 8.86 12.31 3.33
C LEU A 432 9.77 12.82 2.20
N ARG A 433 9.25 12.94 0.99
CA ARG A 433 9.96 13.63 -0.10
C ARG A 433 8.97 14.41 -0.94
N GLY A 434 9.31 15.64 -1.34
CA GLY A 434 8.43 16.46 -2.17
C GLY A 434 9.04 17.80 -2.57
N GLU A 435 8.27 18.59 -3.29
CA GLU A 435 8.62 19.97 -3.65
C GLU A 435 8.16 20.92 -2.54
N LEU A 436 9.10 21.62 -1.90
CA LEU A 436 8.74 22.63 -0.90
C LEU A 436 8.39 23.96 -1.59
N HIS A 437 7.14 24.36 -1.44
CA HIS A 437 6.62 25.66 -1.84
C HIS A 437 6.42 26.54 -0.61
N ALA A 438 7.09 27.69 -0.58
CA ALA A 438 6.86 28.73 0.43
C ALA A 438 7.17 30.10 -0.18
N LEU A 439 6.69 31.18 0.44
CA LEU A 439 6.87 32.56 -0.07
C LEU A 439 6.36 32.72 -1.53
N GLY A 440 5.29 32.02 -1.89
CA GLY A 440 4.64 32.09 -3.21
C GLY A 440 5.37 31.36 -4.36
N ARG A 441 6.44 30.60 -4.09
CA ARG A 441 7.23 29.89 -5.13
C ARG A 441 7.73 28.54 -4.64
N LYS A 442 8.20 27.71 -5.57
CA LYS A 442 9.04 26.53 -5.26
C LYS A 442 10.38 27.00 -4.74
N LEU A 443 10.85 26.45 -3.62
CA LEU A 443 12.17 26.72 -3.04
C LEU A 443 13.15 25.58 -3.30
N ALA A 444 12.74 24.34 -3.02
CA ALA A 444 13.60 23.16 -3.05
C ALA A 444 12.82 21.89 -3.39
N PHE A 445 13.54 20.84 -3.77
CA PHE A 445 13.13 19.48 -3.41
C PHE A 445 13.68 19.20 -2.02
N VAL A 446 12.83 18.72 -1.12
CA VAL A 446 13.21 18.36 0.25
C VAL A 446 13.09 16.86 0.45
N ASP A 447 14.08 16.30 1.13
CA ASP A 447 14.00 15.00 1.77
C ASP A 447 13.77 15.24 3.27
N GLY A 448 12.92 14.42 3.87
CA GLY A 448 12.42 14.64 5.23
C GLY A 448 12.23 13.35 6.00
N ALA A 449 12.31 13.46 7.32
CA ALA A 449 12.06 12.36 8.23
C ALA A 449 11.21 12.84 9.41
N ILE A 450 10.24 12.00 9.82
CA ILE A 450 9.65 12.06 11.17
C ILE A 450 10.31 10.95 11.97
N SER A 451 11.26 11.31 12.82
CA SER A 451 11.93 10.32 13.68
C SER A 451 10.95 9.89 14.78
N MET A 452 10.85 8.58 14.98
CA MET A 452 9.96 7.98 15.97
C MET A 452 10.71 7.45 17.21
N GLY A 453 12.03 7.61 17.28
CA GLY A 453 12.87 7.21 18.42
C GLY A 453 12.86 8.19 19.60
N GLY A 454 12.50 9.47 19.36
CA GLY A 454 12.38 10.47 20.42
C GLY A 454 11.16 10.29 21.32
N LEU A 455 11.21 10.90 22.52
CA LEU A 455 10.06 11.00 23.44
C LEU A 455 8.85 11.67 22.78
N VAL A 456 9.08 12.56 21.81
CA VAL A 456 8.09 13.22 20.96
C VAL A 456 8.56 13.01 19.51
N PRO A 457 7.68 12.74 18.54
CA PRO A 457 8.06 12.68 17.14
C PRO A 457 8.63 14.03 16.67
N ASP A 458 9.77 14.00 15.96
CA ASP A 458 10.37 15.19 15.37
C ASP A 458 10.44 15.10 13.84
N LEU A 459 9.75 16.03 13.18
CA LEU A 459 9.77 16.21 11.74
C LEU A 459 10.90 17.17 11.38
N THR A 460 11.81 16.70 10.53
CA THR A 460 12.87 17.51 9.92
C THR A 460 12.76 17.41 8.40
N LEU A 461 12.81 18.53 7.68
CA LEU A 461 12.85 18.62 6.22
C LEU A 461 14.12 19.37 5.82
N ILE A 462 14.95 18.77 4.98
CA ILE A 462 16.21 19.38 4.50
C ILE A 462 16.24 19.30 2.97
N GLY A 463 16.67 20.37 2.30
CA GLY A 463 16.81 20.36 0.85
C GLY A 463 17.72 21.45 0.30
N ALA A 464 18.40 21.16 -0.80
CA ALA A 464 19.11 22.17 -1.57
C ALA A 464 18.08 23.02 -2.36
N CYS A 465 18.19 24.34 -2.24
CA CYS A 465 17.37 25.31 -2.94
C CYS A 465 18.12 25.84 -4.17
N SER A 466 17.38 26.34 -5.16
CA SER A 466 17.95 27.31 -6.11
C SER A 466 18.19 28.65 -5.42
N ASP A 467 18.94 29.57 -6.05
CA ASP A 467 19.11 30.95 -5.58
C ASP A 467 17.76 31.57 -5.14
N VAL A 468 17.68 32.06 -3.90
CA VAL A 468 16.45 32.59 -3.29
C VAL A 468 16.54 34.12 -3.20
N ASP A 469 15.87 34.80 -4.13
CA ASP A 469 15.73 36.26 -4.10
C ASP A 469 14.69 36.70 -3.06
N LEU A 470 15.13 37.30 -1.95
CA LEU A 470 14.31 37.94 -0.93
C LEU A 470 14.33 39.48 -1.08
N GLY A 471 14.48 40.01 -2.30
CA GLY A 471 14.44 41.43 -2.61
C GLY A 471 15.79 42.11 -2.41
N ALA A 472 15.98 42.81 -1.30
CA ALA A 472 17.26 43.47 -0.99
C ALA A 472 18.34 42.49 -0.47
N VAL A 473 17.96 41.25 -0.18
CA VAL A 473 18.84 40.13 0.17
C VAL A 473 18.57 39.00 -0.82
N SER A 474 19.60 38.50 -1.48
CA SER A 474 19.51 37.32 -2.36
C SER A 474 20.46 36.24 -1.83
N LEU A 475 19.94 35.03 -1.62
CA LEU A 475 20.71 33.88 -1.15
C LEU A 475 21.16 33.05 -2.36
N LYS A 476 22.46 32.74 -2.43
CA LYS A 476 23.07 31.79 -3.37
C LYS A 476 23.40 30.48 -2.68
N ASP A 477 23.45 29.40 -3.44
CA ASP A 477 23.79 28.05 -2.95
C ASP A 477 22.94 27.69 -1.71
N ALA A 478 21.65 28.06 -1.79
CA ALA A 478 20.78 28.09 -0.64
C ALA A 478 20.36 26.67 -0.22
N SER A 479 20.06 26.49 1.06
CA SER A 479 19.45 25.28 1.61
C SER A 479 18.33 25.63 2.56
N VAL A 480 17.34 24.76 2.67
CA VAL A 480 16.22 24.88 3.60
C VAL A 480 16.33 23.84 4.70
N ASP A 481 15.99 24.26 5.92
CA ASP A 481 15.99 23.47 7.14
C ASP A 481 14.70 23.79 7.90
N VAL A 482 13.72 22.87 7.86
CA VAL A 482 12.44 23.02 8.56
C VAL A 482 12.37 21.98 9.66
N ARG A 483 12.16 22.41 10.91
CA ARG A 483 12.11 21.52 12.06
C ARG A 483 10.87 21.75 12.93
N LEU A 484 10.19 20.65 13.25
CA LEU A 484 8.93 20.60 14.00
C LEU A 484 8.99 19.51 15.07
N GLY A 485 8.82 19.89 16.34
CA GLY A 485 8.81 18.99 17.49
C GLY A 485 8.49 19.74 18.79
N ALA A 486 8.02 19.05 19.84
CA ALA A 486 7.60 19.72 21.08
C ALA A 486 8.77 20.05 22.03
N THR A 487 9.94 19.43 21.85
CA THR A 487 11.13 19.61 22.69
C THR A 487 12.30 20.26 21.95
N LEU A 488 12.03 20.86 20.79
CA LEU A 488 13.03 21.36 19.85
C LEU A 488 12.74 22.81 19.48
N ASP A 489 13.79 23.54 19.13
CA ASP A 489 13.73 24.84 18.48
C ASP A 489 12.97 24.71 17.15
N GLN A 490 11.67 25.04 17.13
CA GLN A 490 10.84 24.97 15.92
C GLN A 490 11.20 26.13 15.00
N HIS A 491 11.68 25.82 13.80
CA HIS A 491 12.14 26.83 12.86
C HIS A 491 11.94 26.43 11.40
N PHE A 492 11.88 27.45 10.55
CA PHE A 492 12.04 27.36 9.11
C PHE A 492 13.22 28.26 8.78
N ARG A 493 14.36 27.69 8.42
CA ARG A 493 15.59 28.42 8.11
C ARG A 493 15.93 28.28 6.64
N LEU A 494 16.32 29.39 6.01
CA LEU A 494 16.99 29.39 4.72
C LEU A 494 18.44 29.80 4.93
N LYS A 495 19.38 28.91 4.66
CA LYS A 495 20.82 29.15 4.80
C LYS A 495 21.40 29.39 3.41
N GLY A 496 22.27 30.38 3.23
CA GLY A 496 22.89 30.60 1.91
C GLY A 496 23.87 31.76 1.88
N ALA A 497 24.67 31.82 0.81
CA ALA A 497 25.65 32.87 0.59
C ALA A 497 24.98 34.14 0.04
N THR A 498 25.11 35.28 0.72
CA THR A 498 24.58 36.56 0.27
C THR A 498 25.64 37.66 0.28
N LYS A 499 25.42 38.74 -0.48
CA LYS A 499 26.26 39.93 -0.44
C LYS A 499 25.60 41.01 0.43
N LEU A 500 25.75 40.88 1.74
CA LEU A 500 25.22 41.84 2.70
C LEU A 500 26.21 42.99 2.90
N LEU A 501 25.76 44.25 2.81
CA LEU A 501 26.59 45.43 3.12
C LEU A 501 27.94 45.46 2.37
N ALA A 502 27.94 45.00 1.12
CA ALA A 502 29.10 44.80 0.23
C ALA A 502 30.05 43.62 0.54
N LEU A 503 29.81 42.85 1.61
CA LEU A 503 30.59 41.67 1.99
C LEU A 503 29.83 40.38 1.67
N SER A 504 30.54 39.39 1.10
CA SER A 504 29.97 38.05 0.86
C SER A 504 30.03 37.21 2.13
N ARG A 505 28.89 36.69 2.59
CA ARG A 505 28.77 35.85 3.80
C ARG A 505 27.71 34.78 3.64
N THR A 506 27.88 33.64 4.30
CA THR A 506 26.78 32.73 4.58
C THR A 506 25.91 33.32 5.69
N VAL A 507 24.60 33.35 5.50
CA VAL A 507 23.62 33.81 6.50
C VAL A 507 22.52 32.79 6.68
N ASP A 508 21.98 32.73 7.89
CA ASP A 508 20.79 31.95 8.24
C ASP A 508 19.60 32.91 8.34
N VAL A 509 18.61 32.75 7.46
CA VAL A 509 17.36 33.52 7.48
C VAL A 509 16.31 32.73 8.25
N ASN A 510 16.01 33.17 9.47
CA ASN A 510 14.90 32.65 10.27
C ASN A 510 13.58 33.15 9.67
N CYS A 511 12.77 32.25 9.14
CA CYS A 511 11.45 32.55 8.59
C CYS A 511 10.37 32.21 9.62
N SER A 512 9.44 33.14 9.83
CA SER A 512 8.26 33.00 10.68
C SER A 512 6.99 33.45 9.94
N LEU A 513 5.83 33.18 10.54
CA LEU A 513 4.52 33.55 9.98
C LEU A 513 4.40 35.05 9.63
N THR A 514 5.07 35.93 10.36
CA THR A 514 5.02 37.39 10.16
C THR A 514 6.31 37.99 9.62
N ASN A 515 7.48 37.46 10.02
CA ASN A 515 8.79 38.08 9.75
C ASN A 515 9.82 37.10 9.18
N LEU A 516 10.67 37.60 8.29
CA LEU A 516 11.98 37.06 7.96
C LEU A 516 13.01 37.81 8.81
N VAL A 517 13.92 37.09 9.47
CA VAL A 517 14.95 37.68 10.34
C VAL A 517 16.33 37.13 9.96
N ILE A 518 17.33 38.01 9.87
CA ILE A 518 18.75 37.66 9.74
C ILE A 518 19.49 38.35 10.88
N ASP A 519 20.04 37.55 11.77
CA ASP A 519 20.96 38.00 12.81
C ASP A 519 22.38 37.62 12.40
N THR A 520 23.26 38.61 12.24
CA THR A 520 24.68 38.38 11.95
C THR A 520 25.54 39.36 12.74
N SER A 521 26.52 38.84 13.47
CA SER A 521 27.52 39.64 14.17
C SER A 521 28.86 39.59 13.43
N GLU A 522 29.66 40.65 13.59
CA GLU A 522 31.02 40.75 13.09
C GLU A 522 31.92 41.37 14.15
N GLU A 523 32.99 40.68 14.50
CA GLU A 523 33.98 41.16 15.46
C GLU A 523 35.24 41.64 14.72
N PHE A 524 35.47 42.95 14.76
CA PHE A 524 36.66 43.57 14.18
C PHE A 524 37.82 43.52 15.18
N LYS A 525 38.58 42.42 15.14
CA LYS A 525 39.86 42.23 15.86
C LYS A 525 39.78 42.41 17.40
N GLY A 526 38.65 42.07 18.04
CA GLY A 526 38.45 42.31 19.47
C GLY A 526 38.39 43.79 19.87
N VAL A 527 38.19 44.69 18.90
CA VAL A 527 38.09 46.14 19.13
C VAL A 527 36.65 46.61 19.05
N TYR A 528 35.89 46.13 18.06
CA TYR A 528 34.48 46.44 17.88
C TYR A 528 33.70 45.17 17.57
N SER A 529 32.53 45.01 18.17
CA SER A 529 31.53 44.03 17.73
C SER A 529 30.39 44.78 17.07
N THR A 530 29.99 44.39 15.87
CA THR A 530 28.80 44.93 15.21
C THR A 530 27.77 43.82 15.04
N ALA A 531 26.65 43.93 15.76
CA ALA A 531 25.48 43.09 15.57
C ALA A 531 24.55 43.75 14.55
N TYR A 532 24.23 43.04 13.47
CA TYR A 532 23.22 43.43 12.50
C TYR A 532 21.99 42.55 12.69
N HIS A 533 20.85 43.18 12.97
CA HIS A 533 19.54 42.57 12.99
C HIS A 533 18.76 43.09 11.78
N LEU A 534 18.51 42.21 10.81
CA LEU A 534 17.70 42.55 9.64
C LEU A 534 16.35 41.87 9.75
N SER A 535 15.28 42.63 9.56
CA SER A 535 13.91 42.11 9.58
C SER A 535 13.11 42.57 8.36
N SER A 536 12.27 41.70 7.83
CA SER A 536 11.32 42.00 6.76
C SER A 536 9.99 41.30 7.07
N PRO A 537 8.83 41.84 6.67
CA PRO A 537 7.62 41.03 6.57
C PRO A 537 7.88 39.78 5.71
N SER A 538 7.33 38.63 6.11
CA SER A 538 7.39 37.38 5.32
C SER A 538 6.26 37.25 4.30
N GLN A 539 5.19 38.02 4.46
CA GLN A 539 4.09 38.13 3.50
C GLN A 539 4.27 39.36 2.58
N GLY A 540 3.91 39.20 1.31
CA GLY A 540 4.05 40.24 0.29
C GLY A 540 5.47 40.35 -0.28
N ARG A 541 5.84 41.54 -0.78
CA ARG A 541 7.20 41.82 -1.28
C ARG A 541 8.10 42.15 -0.08
N PRO A 542 9.22 41.42 0.14
CA PRO A 542 10.11 41.69 1.27
C PRO A 542 10.63 43.13 1.29
N ALA A 543 10.51 43.76 2.46
CA ALA A 543 10.90 45.14 2.73
C ALA A 543 11.83 45.15 3.95
N TRP A 544 13.10 44.86 3.70
CA TRP A 544 14.11 44.73 4.75
C TRP A 544 14.39 46.04 5.46
N ARG A 545 14.24 46.03 6.77
CA ARG A 545 14.82 46.98 7.71
C ARG A 545 16.13 46.39 8.23
N VAL A 546 17.14 47.23 8.38
CA VAL A 546 18.40 46.90 9.04
C VAL A 546 18.51 47.76 10.29
N ALA A 547 18.62 47.10 11.44
CA ALA A 547 19.15 47.67 12.66
C ALA A 547 20.60 47.20 12.81
N ALA A 548 21.52 48.11 13.12
CA ALA A 548 22.89 47.76 13.44
C ALA A 548 23.25 48.35 14.79
N THR A 549 23.94 47.58 15.63
CA THR A 549 24.50 48.03 16.91
C THR A 549 25.99 47.72 16.90
N VAL A 550 26.80 48.78 16.88
CA VAL A 550 28.24 48.73 17.08
C VAL A 550 28.51 48.93 18.57
N GLU A 551 29.16 47.97 19.21
CA GLU A 551 29.72 48.09 20.55
C GLU A 551 31.24 48.16 20.49
N ASN A 552 31.82 49.11 21.22
CA ASN A 552 33.26 49.25 21.33
C ASN A 552 33.81 48.46 22.51
N GLN A 553 34.59 47.43 22.21
CA GLN A 553 35.28 46.61 23.19
C GLN A 553 36.72 47.07 23.44
N LEU A 554 37.24 48.05 22.70
CA LEU A 554 38.61 48.58 22.83
C LEU A 554 38.98 48.92 24.26
N SER A 555 38.08 49.53 25.05
CA SER A 555 38.37 49.89 26.44
C SER A 555 38.54 48.68 27.35
N ARG A 556 37.78 47.61 27.11
CA ARG A 556 37.92 46.32 27.78
C ARG A 556 39.20 45.61 27.34
N THR A 557 39.44 45.50 26.04
CA THR A 557 40.61 44.85 25.46
C THR A 557 41.91 45.58 25.84
N LEU A 558 41.92 46.91 25.86
CA LEU A 558 43.02 47.70 26.42
C LEU A 558 43.16 47.51 27.94
N SER A 559 42.08 47.49 28.71
CA SER A 559 42.15 47.25 30.16
C SER A 559 42.76 45.87 30.47
N GLU A 560 42.37 44.84 29.72
CA GLU A 560 42.85 43.46 29.89
C GLU A 560 44.29 43.27 29.35
N GLN A 561 44.72 44.00 28.31
CA GLN A 561 46.06 43.84 27.72
C GLN A 561 47.14 44.83 28.22
N VAL A 562 46.78 46.06 28.57
CA VAL A 562 47.72 47.13 28.98
C VAL A 562 48.14 47.00 30.44
N SER A 563 47.32 46.39 31.30
CA SER A 563 47.52 46.35 32.76
C SER A 563 48.65 45.44 33.28
N GLY A 564 49.48 44.85 32.40
CA GLY A 564 50.70 44.18 32.88
C GLY A 564 51.63 43.51 31.87
N LYS A 565 51.31 43.49 30.56
CA LYS A 565 51.94 42.52 29.63
C LYS A 565 52.59 43.06 28.37
N ALA A 566 52.92 44.35 28.21
CA ALA A 566 53.48 44.87 26.94
C ALA A 566 54.70 44.09 26.36
N ARG A 567 55.60 43.54 27.19
CA ARG A 567 56.69 42.63 26.74
C ARG A 567 56.19 41.20 26.48
N ALA A 568 55.37 40.66 27.38
CA ALA A 568 54.77 39.34 27.21
C ALA A 568 53.86 39.30 25.98
N TRP A 569 53.17 40.38 25.62
CA TRP A 569 52.34 40.54 24.42
C TRP A 569 53.16 40.55 23.14
N ALA A 570 54.40 41.06 23.15
CA ALA A 570 55.30 40.91 22.01
C ALA A 570 55.73 39.44 21.84
N GLU A 571 56.16 38.77 22.91
CA GLU A 571 56.51 37.35 22.90
C GLU A 571 55.30 36.42 22.65
N GLU A 572 54.11 36.83 23.07
CA GLU A 572 52.83 36.12 22.91
C GLU A 572 52.32 36.34 21.48
N THR A 573 52.45 37.54 20.91
CA THR A 573 52.20 37.78 19.47
C THR A 573 53.19 37.02 18.59
N GLU A 574 54.46 36.88 18.99
CA GLU A 574 55.46 36.10 18.26
C GLU A 574 55.19 34.59 18.40
N ARG A 575 54.79 34.12 19.59
CA ARG A 575 54.28 32.75 19.83
C ARG A 575 52.96 32.47 19.13
N ASP A 576 52.09 33.47 18.96
CA ASP A 576 50.77 33.37 18.35
C ASP A 576 50.83 33.53 16.84
N PHE A 577 51.82 34.24 16.32
CA PHE A 577 52.22 34.17 14.92
C PHE A 577 52.83 32.78 14.63
N ALA A 578 53.70 32.26 15.51
CA ALA A 578 54.23 30.90 15.39
C ALA A 578 53.19 29.80 15.65
N ARG A 579 52.09 30.08 16.36
CA ARG A 579 50.90 29.19 16.44
C ARG A 579 50.07 29.34 15.17
N ALA A 580 49.65 30.54 14.78
CA ALA A 580 48.89 30.76 13.55
C ALA A 580 49.60 30.22 12.28
N GLN A 581 50.94 30.27 12.23
CA GLN A 581 51.73 29.64 11.16
C GLN A 581 51.63 28.10 11.21
N ARG A 582 51.69 27.50 12.41
CA ARG A 582 51.47 26.05 12.62
C ARG A 582 50.03 25.65 12.35
N ASP A 583 49.04 26.36 12.90
CA ASP A 583 47.61 26.15 12.66
C ASP A 583 47.27 26.27 11.17
N LEU A 584 47.92 27.19 10.45
CA LEU A 584 47.83 27.33 8.99
C LEU A 584 48.45 26.13 8.26
N ASP A 585 49.56 25.56 8.74
CA ASP A 585 50.20 24.39 8.16
C ASP A 585 49.47 23.08 8.52
N ASP A 586 48.90 22.97 9.71
CA ASP A 586 48.02 21.90 10.16
C ASP A 586 46.68 21.93 9.40
N ALA A 587 46.11 23.11 9.15
CA ALA A 587 44.95 23.26 8.27
C ALA A 587 45.27 22.86 6.82
N LYS A 588 46.47 23.19 6.29
CA LYS A 588 46.92 22.66 4.98
C LYS A 588 47.07 21.14 5.00
N ALA A 589 47.55 20.56 6.11
CA ALA A 589 47.68 19.12 6.27
C ALA A 589 46.31 18.42 6.31
N GLN A 590 45.35 18.98 7.06
CA GLN A 590 43.96 18.50 7.10
C GLN A 590 43.28 18.58 5.73
N VAL A 591 43.42 19.69 4.99
CA VAL A 591 42.88 19.79 3.62
C VAL A 591 43.49 18.72 2.71
N ARG A 592 44.81 18.48 2.77
CA ARG A 592 45.47 17.40 2.00
C ARG A 592 45.00 15.99 2.41
N GLN A 593 44.74 15.77 3.70
CA GLN A 593 44.21 14.51 4.22
C GLN A 593 42.76 14.28 3.76
N LEU A 594 41.95 15.34 3.72
CA LEU A 594 40.60 15.31 3.16
C LEU A 594 40.61 15.09 1.65
N ASP A 595 41.48 15.76 0.88
CA ASP A 595 41.70 15.50 -0.56
C ASP A 595 42.03 14.01 -0.80
N GLY A 596 42.98 13.44 -0.04
CA GLY A 596 43.33 12.03 -0.13
C GLY A 596 42.19 11.08 0.27
N SER A 597 41.35 11.47 1.23
CA SER A 597 40.17 10.70 1.66
C SER A 597 39.07 10.72 0.59
N ILE A 598 38.84 11.88 -0.04
CA ILE A 598 37.89 12.06 -1.14
C ILE A 598 38.27 11.15 -2.32
N GLU A 599 39.54 11.16 -2.75
CA GLU A 599 39.98 10.32 -3.87
C GLU A 599 39.96 8.82 -3.53
N ALA A 600 40.26 8.46 -2.27
CA ALA A 600 40.12 7.08 -1.80
C ALA A 600 38.65 6.61 -1.81
N GLU A 601 37.71 7.44 -1.39
CA GLU A 601 36.28 7.09 -1.37
C GLU A 601 35.67 7.10 -2.78
N LYS A 602 36.00 8.10 -3.63
CA LYS A 602 35.67 8.09 -5.07
C LYS A 602 36.11 6.79 -5.74
N LYS A 603 37.32 6.29 -5.45
CA LYS A 603 37.83 5.02 -5.98
C LYS A 603 37.02 3.81 -5.50
N LYS A 604 36.51 3.81 -4.26
CA LYS A 604 35.59 2.77 -3.77
C LYS A 604 34.22 2.86 -4.45
N VAL A 605 33.67 4.07 -4.61
CA VAL A 605 32.39 4.31 -5.31
C VAL A 605 32.49 3.86 -6.78
N LEU A 606 33.59 4.19 -7.47
CA LEU A 606 33.88 3.68 -8.82
C LEU A 606 33.95 2.15 -8.85
N ALA A 607 34.70 1.52 -7.94
CA ALA A 607 34.76 0.05 -7.86
C ALA A 607 33.41 -0.60 -7.51
N ARG A 608 32.51 0.11 -6.80
CA ARG A 608 31.13 -0.34 -6.54
C ARG A 608 30.26 -0.21 -7.79
N ARG A 609 30.38 0.91 -8.53
CA ARG A 609 29.74 1.12 -9.84
C ARG A 609 30.19 0.10 -10.88
N ASP A 610 31.47 -0.26 -10.92
CA ASP A 610 31.97 -1.30 -11.84
C ASP A 610 31.37 -2.68 -11.54
N ARG A 611 31.17 -3.01 -10.26
CA ARG A 611 30.48 -4.24 -9.83
C ARG A 611 28.98 -4.20 -10.12
N GLN A 612 28.32 -3.06 -9.94
CA GLN A 612 26.91 -2.88 -10.31
C GLN A 612 26.72 -2.94 -11.84
N GLY A 613 27.63 -2.33 -12.61
CA GLY A 613 27.65 -2.38 -14.06
C GLY A 613 28.04 -3.75 -14.64
N SER A 614 28.82 -4.58 -13.92
CA SER A 614 29.00 -5.99 -14.30
C SER A 614 27.78 -6.84 -13.96
N ALA A 615 27.12 -6.61 -12.83
CA ALA A 615 25.85 -7.25 -12.49
C ALA A 615 24.73 -6.91 -13.49
N LEU A 616 24.60 -5.64 -13.90
CA LEU A 616 23.64 -5.20 -14.92
C LEU A 616 23.92 -5.84 -16.28
N ARG A 617 25.19 -5.89 -16.72
CA ARG A 617 25.58 -6.60 -17.96
C ARG A 617 25.31 -8.10 -17.90
N SER A 618 25.51 -8.75 -16.74
CA SER A 618 25.14 -10.15 -16.53
C SER A 618 23.63 -10.38 -16.62
N ALA A 619 22.82 -9.52 -15.99
CA ALA A 619 21.35 -9.59 -16.06
C ALA A 619 20.83 -9.36 -17.50
N GLN A 620 21.42 -8.40 -18.24
CA GLN A 620 21.13 -8.19 -19.66
C GLN A 620 21.49 -9.41 -20.51
N ALA A 621 22.66 -10.02 -20.29
CA ALA A 621 23.09 -11.23 -20.99
C ALA A 621 22.18 -12.43 -20.68
N GLU A 622 21.66 -12.55 -19.45
CA GLU A 622 20.71 -13.59 -19.08
C GLU A 622 19.34 -13.42 -19.76
N VAL A 623 18.80 -12.19 -19.80
CA VAL A 623 17.57 -11.88 -20.55
C VAL A 623 17.73 -12.16 -22.06
N GLN A 624 18.89 -11.83 -22.63
CA GLN A 624 19.21 -12.15 -24.03
C GLN A 624 19.31 -13.67 -24.27
N LYS A 625 19.98 -14.41 -23.38
CA LYS A 625 20.09 -15.88 -23.44
C LYS A 625 18.71 -16.54 -23.42
N LEU A 626 17.86 -16.16 -22.46
CA LEU A 626 16.49 -16.70 -22.33
C LEU A 626 15.64 -16.38 -23.58
N THR A 627 15.79 -15.18 -24.14
CA THR A 627 15.12 -14.81 -25.41
C THR A 627 15.57 -15.73 -26.57
N GLY A 628 16.88 -15.99 -26.70
CA GLY A 628 17.40 -16.93 -27.70
C GLY A 628 16.99 -18.39 -27.48
N GLU A 629 16.71 -18.81 -26.25
CA GLU A 629 16.15 -20.13 -25.95
C GLU A 629 14.66 -20.21 -26.32
N MET A 630 13.87 -19.16 -26.06
CA MET A 630 12.48 -19.04 -26.49
C MET A 630 12.34 -19.18 -28.02
N ASP A 631 13.21 -18.51 -28.79
CA ASP A 631 13.18 -18.58 -30.25
C ASP A 631 13.49 -20.00 -30.78
N LYS A 632 14.42 -20.73 -30.16
CA LYS A 632 14.72 -22.14 -30.49
C LYS A 632 13.53 -23.06 -30.22
N VAL A 633 12.83 -22.85 -29.09
CA VAL A 633 11.62 -23.62 -28.75
C VAL A 633 10.48 -23.30 -29.72
N ARG A 634 10.22 -22.01 -30.00
CA ARG A 634 9.24 -21.56 -31.00
C ARG A 634 9.52 -22.14 -32.40
N ALA A 635 10.78 -22.13 -32.85
CA ALA A 635 11.19 -22.74 -34.11
C ALA A 635 10.93 -24.27 -34.15
N THR A 636 11.19 -24.96 -33.04
CA THR A 636 10.91 -26.40 -32.89
C THR A 636 9.40 -26.71 -32.96
N ILE A 637 8.56 -25.91 -32.29
CA ILE A 637 7.09 -26.03 -32.33
C ILE A 637 6.57 -25.81 -33.76
N LEU A 638 7.07 -24.79 -34.46
CA LEU A 638 6.73 -24.52 -35.86
C LEU A 638 7.18 -25.64 -36.81
N GLY A 639 8.37 -26.21 -36.59
CA GLY A 639 8.86 -27.40 -37.31
C GLY A 639 7.94 -28.60 -37.12
N ASN A 640 7.51 -28.87 -35.88
CA ASN A 640 6.57 -29.93 -35.54
C ASN A 640 5.16 -29.69 -36.15
N ARG A 641 4.70 -28.43 -36.20
CA ARG A 641 3.46 -28.05 -36.91
C ARG A 641 3.57 -28.35 -38.40
N LYS A 642 4.70 -28.00 -39.05
CA LYS A 642 4.97 -28.24 -40.48
C LYS A 642 5.03 -29.73 -40.82
N THR A 643 5.72 -30.55 -40.02
CA THR A 643 5.80 -32.01 -40.25
C THR A 643 4.46 -32.71 -40.01
N ARG A 644 3.67 -32.31 -39.01
CA ARG A 644 2.30 -32.81 -38.81
C ARG A 644 1.38 -32.42 -39.97
N LYS A 645 1.43 -31.17 -40.45
CA LYS A 645 0.67 -30.73 -41.63
C LYS A 645 1.00 -31.59 -42.87
N ALA A 646 2.28 -31.81 -43.16
CA ALA A 646 2.70 -32.66 -44.28
C ALA A 646 2.17 -34.10 -44.18
N LYS A 647 2.06 -34.68 -42.97
CA LYS A 647 1.41 -35.98 -42.75
C LYS A 647 -0.10 -35.95 -43.03
N VAL A 648 -0.80 -34.87 -42.64
CA VAL A 648 -2.23 -34.68 -42.95
C VAL A 648 -2.46 -34.52 -44.46
N ASP A 649 -1.65 -33.71 -45.13
CA ASP A 649 -1.75 -33.47 -46.58
C ASP A 649 -1.47 -34.74 -47.40
N ARG A 650 -0.50 -35.58 -46.98
CA ARG A 650 -0.28 -36.92 -47.57
C ARG A 650 -1.51 -37.83 -47.42
N LYS A 651 -2.13 -37.88 -46.24
CA LYS A 651 -3.35 -38.68 -46.00
C LYS A 651 -4.55 -38.15 -46.79
N LYS A 652 -4.67 -36.83 -46.96
CA LYS A 652 -5.67 -36.21 -47.83
C LYS A 652 -5.51 -36.68 -49.28
N SER A 653 -4.30 -36.56 -49.83
CA SER A 653 -3.98 -37.02 -51.20
C SER A 653 -4.27 -38.51 -51.41
N ALA A 654 -3.99 -39.36 -50.42
CA ALA A 654 -4.34 -40.77 -50.46
C ALA A 654 -5.87 -41.01 -50.50
N ALA A 655 -6.64 -40.28 -49.69
CA ALA A 655 -8.11 -40.34 -49.70
C ALA A 655 -8.71 -39.82 -51.03
N ASP A 656 -8.18 -38.72 -51.56
CA ASP A 656 -8.59 -38.17 -52.86
C ASP A 656 -8.27 -39.13 -54.02
N SER A 657 -7.13 -39.82 -53.97
CA SER A 657 -6.74 -40.85 -54.94
C SER A 657 -7.67 -42.08 -54.88
N ALA A 658 -8.03 -42.53 -53.67
CA ALA A 658 -8.98 -43.63 -53.49
C ALA A 658 -10.40 -43.23 -53.94
N ARG A 659 -10.82 -41.98 -53.71
CA ARG A 659 -12.08 -41.43 -54.22
C ARG A 659 -12.14 -41.50 -55.74
N LYS A 660 -11.08 -41.08 -56.44
CA LYS A 660 -10.98 -41.18 -57.91
C LYS A 660 -11.08 -42.64 -58.38
N ALA A 661 -10.38 -43.57 -57.72
CA ALA A 661 -10.44 -44.99 -58.07
C ALA A 661 -11.85 -45.60 -57.87
N TRP A 662 -12.57 -45.20 -56.82
CA TRP A 662 -13.97 -45.59 -56.62
C TRP A 662 -14.92 -44.98 -57.68
N GLN A 663 -14.75 -43.69 -58.01
CA GLN A 663 -15.51 -43.04 -59.08
C GLN A 663 -15.29 -43.69 -60.45
N GLN A 664 -14.05 -44.13 -60.74
CA GLN A 664 -13.76 -44.89 -61.95
C GLN A 664 -14.47 -46.25 -61.94
N ALA A 665 -14.42 -47.00 -60.82
CA ALA A 665 -15.13 -48.28 -60.70
C ALA A 665 -16.66 -48.15 -60.89
N ILE A 666 -17.28 -47.06 -60.43
CA ILE A 666 -18.70 -46.73 -60.72
C ILE A 666 -18.90 -46.53 -62.23
N SER A 667 -18.02 -45.77 -62.88
CA SER A 667 -18.06 -45.50 -64.33
C SER A 667 -17.94 -46.79 -65.14
N ASP A 668 -16.97 -47.64 -64.80
CA ASP A 668 -16.72 -48.92 -65.46
C ASP A 668 -17.92 -49.88 -65.30
N ARG A 669 -18.51 -49.96 -64.10
CA ARG A 669 -19.74 -50.76 -63.88
C ARG A 669 -20.91 -50.25 -64.70
N LYS A 670 -21.10 -48.92 -64.81
CA LYS A 670 -22.18 -48.34 -65.63
C LYS A 670 -22.03 -48.70 -67.11
N LYS A 671 -20.80 -48.63 -67.63
CA LYS A 671 -20.47 -48.95 -69.04
C LYS A 671 -20.47 -50.45 -69.37
N ALA A 672 -20.35 -51.33 -68.37
CA ALA A 672 -20.25 -52.77 -68.61
C ALA A 672 -21.60 -53.45 -68.95
N PRO A 673 -21.57 -54.52 -69.79
CA PRO A 673 -22.75 -55.33 -70.09
C PRO A 673 -23.29 -56.04 -68.84
N LEU A 674 -24.60 -56.29 -68.81
CA LEU A 674 -25.36 -56.77 -67.64
C LEU A 674 -24.67 -57.94 -66.90
N GLN A 675 -24.22 -58.96 -67.63
CA GLN A 675 -23.56 -60.15 -67.09
C GLN A 675 -22.27 -59.84 -66.29
N LYS A 676 -21.55 -58.76 -66.60
CA LYS A 676 -20.31 -58.36 -65.89
C LYS A 676 -20.56 -57.47 -64.68
N ARG A 677 -21.77 -56.90 -64.54
CA ARG A 677 -22.10 -55.92 -63.47
C ARG A 677 -22.00 -56.48 -62.04
N PRO A 678 -22.37 -57.74 -61.72
CA PRO A 678 -22.20 -58.28 -60.37
C PRO A 678 -20.74 -58.29 -59.91
N LYS A 679 -19.81 -58.76 -60.75
CA LYS A 679 -18.37 -58.76 -60.46
C LYS A 679 -17.82 -57.34 -60.26
N LEU A 680 -18.24 -56.38 -61.09
CA LEU A 680 -17.83 -54.98 -60.95
C LEU A 680 -18.44 -54.30 -59.71
N LYS A 681 -19.63 -54.73 -59.24
CA LYS A 681 -20.22 -54.24 -57.98
C LYS A 681 -19.39 -54.64 -56.75
N ILE A 682 -18.79 -55.83 -56.75
CA ILE A 682 -17.85 -56.27 -55.70
C ILE A 682 -16.58 -55.39 -55.72
N ILE A 683 -16.04 -55.10 -56.91
CA ILE A 683 -14.87 -54.21 -57.07
C ILE A 683 -15.20 -52.77 -56.62
N GLU A 684 -16.38 -52.24 -56.97
CA GLU A 684 -16.85 -50.94 -56.48
C GLU A 684 -16.93 -50.91 -54.95
N ALA A 685 -17.52 -51.93 -54.32
CA ALA A 685 -17.63 -52.03 -52.87
C ALA A 685 -16.25 -52.07 -52.18
N ALA A 686 -15.30 -52.82 -52.74
CA ALA A 686 -13.92 -52.87 -52.24
C ALA A 686 -13.20 -51.51 -52.36
N LYS A 687 -13.39 -50.78 -53.48
CA LYS A 687 -12.83 -49.42 -53.65
C LYS A 687 -13.52 -48.40 -52.75
N PHE A 688 -14.81 -48.54 -52.48
CA PHE A 688 -15.53 -47.70 -51.52
C PHE A 688 -15.04 -47.91 -50.09
N ALA A 689 -14.81 -49.16 -49.67
CA ALA A 689 -14.23 -49.49 -48.37
C ALA A 689 -12.82 -48.89 -48.19
N ASP A 690 -11.95 -49.02 -49.20
CA ASP A 690 -10.62 -48.39 -49.22
C ASP A 690 -10.70 -46.86 -49.11
N TYR A 691 -11.63 -46.23 -49.84
CA TYR A 691 -11.89 -44.79 -49.71
C TYR A 691 -12.35 -44.40 -48.30
N GLN A 692 -13.31 -45.12 -47.70
CA GLN A 692 -13.80 -44.82 -46.35
C GLN A 692 -12.70 -44.96 -45.30
N GLY A 693 -11.87 -46.00 -45.37
CA GLY A 693 -10.72 -46.18 -44.47
C GLY A 693 -9.72 -45.03 -44.56
N LYS A 694 -9.36 -44.60 -45.78
CA LYS A 694 -8.46 -43.46 -46.01
C LYS A 694 -9.09 -42.12 -45.61
N LEU A 695 -10.38 -41.93 -45.85
CA LEU A 695 -11.12 -40.73 -45.45
C LEU A 695 -11.18 -40.60 -43.92
N ALA A 696 -11.47 -41.68 -43.20
CA ALA A 696 -11.44 -41.72 -41.74
C ALA A 696 -10.03 -41.40 -41.22
N ALA A 697 -8.99 -42.06 -41.75
CA ALA A 697 -7.60 -41.81 -41.37
C ALA A 697 -7.17 -40.34 -41.60
N TRP A 698 -7.64 -39.69 -42.67
CA TRP A 698 -7.45 -38.25 -42.90
C TRP A 698 -8.22 -37.41 -41.89
N LYS A 699 -9.53 -37.64 -41.69
CA LYS A 699 -10.37 -36.89 -40.73
C LYS A 699 -9.78 -36.89 -39.32
N THR A 700 -9.40 -38.05 -38.79
CA THR A 700 -8.79 -38.19 -37.46
C THR A 700 -7.46 -37.43 -37.37
N SER A 701 -6.63 -37.51 -38.41
CA SER A 701 -5.33 -36.81 -38.43
C SER A 701 -5.49 -35.29 -38.56
N ASN A 702 -6.48 -34.83 -39.32
CA ASN A 702 -6.81 -33.42 -39.46
C ASN A 702 -7.40 -32.85 -38.15
N ALA A 703 -8.29 -33.59 -37.47
CA ALA A 703 -8.80 -33.21 -36.15
C ALA A 703 -7.67 -33.02 -35.13
N GLY A 704 -6.72 -33.96 -35.05
CA GLY A 704 -5.53 -33.84 -34.19
C GLY A 704 -4.57 -32.70 -34.58
N TYR A 705 -4.56 -32.27 -35.84
CA TYR A 705 -3.81 -31.10 -36.29
C TYR A 705 -4.53 -29.78 -35.95
N GLN A 706 -5.86 -29.72 -36.13
CA GLN A 706 -6.68 -28.56 -35.78
C GLN A 706 -6.69 -28.32 -34.26
N ALA A 707 -6.75 -29.38 -33.44
CA ALA A 707 -6.59 -29.28 -32.00
C ALA A 707 -5.24 -28.66 -31.62
N LEU A 708 -4.15 -29.03 -32.32
CA LEU A 708 -2.81 -28.49 -32.07
C LEU A 708 -2.63 -27.04 -32.57
N LEU A 709 -3.44 -26.58 -33.52
CA LEU A 709 -3.48 -25.16 -33.91
C LEU A 709 -4.24 -24.26 -32.92
N ARG A 710 -5.23 -24.81 -32.20
CA ARG A 710 -5.99 -24.09 -31.16
C ARG A 710 -5.18 -23.79 -29.90
N VAL A 711 -4.10 -24.54 -29.66
CA VAL A 711 -3.16 -24.26 -28.57
C VAL A 711 -2.21 -23.13 -29.03
N PRO A 712 -2.12 -21.98 -28.31
CA PRO A 712 -1.12 -20.94 -28.59
C PRO A 712 0.30 -21.51 -28.52
N ILE A 713 1.27 -20.91 -29.22
CA ILE A 713 2.68 -21.37 -29.12
C ILE A 713 3.23 -21.07 -27.73
N GLU A 714 2.76 -19.97 -27.16
CA GLU A 714 3.05 -19.41 -25.84
C GLU A 714 2.54 -20.30 -24.70
N ALA A 715 1.60 -21.22 -24.99
CA ALA A 715 1.06 -22.20 -24.04
C ALA A 715 1.83 -23.53 -24.02
N ASP A 716 2.91 -23.69 -24.81
CA ASP A 716 3.80 -24.85 -24.67
C ASP A 716 4.54 -24.79 -23.31
N PRO A 717 4.56 -25.87 -22.50
CA PRO A 717 5.18 -25.84 -21.17
C PRO A 717 6.64 -25.35 -21.15
N ARG A 718 7.39 -25.55 -22.24
CA ARG A 718 8.78 -25.07 -22.37
C ARG A 718 8.83 -23.56 -22.60
N MET A 719 7.91 -23.02 -23.40
CA MET A 719 7.76 -21.58 -23.59
C MET A 719 7.32 -20.90 -22.29
N VAL A 720 6.40 -21.53 -21.55
CA VAL A 720 5.91 -21.02 -20.26
C VAL A 720 7.05 -20.92 -19.22
N ALA A 721 7.86 -21.96 -19.08
CA ALA A 721 9.01 -21.93 -18.16
C ALA A 721 10.02 -20.83 -18.51
N LEU A 722 10.32 -20.65 -19.80
CA LEU A 722 11.23 -19.61 -20.29
C LEU A 722 10.64 -18.19 -20.15
N LEU A 723 9.33 -18.02 -20.31
CA LEU A 723 8.63 -16.75 -20.06
C LEU A 723 8.74 -16.36 -18.59
N THR A 724 8.40 -17.26 -17.65
CA THR A 724 8.53 -17.00 -16.21
C THR A 724 9.98 -16.67 -15.81
N ALA A 725 10.96 -17.42 -16.33
CA ALA A 725 12.38 -17.13 -16.09
C ALA A 725 12.80 -15.74 -16.64
N ARG A 726 12.31 -15.38 -17.83
CA ARG A 726 12.57 -14.07 -18.44
C ARG A 726 11.90 -12.94 -17.67
N GLU A 727 10.68 -13.12 -17.16
CA GLU A 727 10.00 -12.12 -16.33
C GLU A 727 10.74 -11.90 -15.01
N ALA A 728 11.19 -12.96 -14.34
CA ALA A 728 12.04 -12.87 -13.16
C ALA A 728 13.36 -12.13 -13.46
N ALA A 729 14.08 -12.53 -14.52
CA ALA A 729 15.32 -11.87 -14.94
C ALA A 729 15.11 -10.40 -15.35
N THR A 730 13.95 -10.07 -15.95
CA THR A 730 13.57 -8.68 -16.29
C THR A 730 13.23 -7.87 -15.03
N GLY A 731 12.63 -8.50 -14.01
CA GLY A 731 12.43 -7.89 -12.69
C GLY A 731 13.77 -7.56 -12.01
N THR A 732 14.71 -8.51 -12.01
CA THR A 732 16.08 -8.30 -11.53
C THR A 732 16.81 -7.20 -12.31
N LEU A 733 16.68 -7.19 -13.64
CA LEU A 733 17.26 -6.15 -14.49
C LEU A 733 16.69 -4.77 -14.16
N LYS A 734 15.36 -4.61 -14.04
CA LYS A 734 14.74 -3.34 -13.64
C LYS A 734 15.13 -2.90 -12.23
N GLY A 735 15.34 -3.84 -11.31
CA GLY A 735 15.91 -3.57 -9.99
C GLY A 735 17.33 -3.01 -10.08
N ALA A 736 18.18 -3.64 -10.90
CA ALA A 736 19.55 -3.18 -11.14
C ALA A 736 19.60 -1.83 -11.88
N GLU A 737 18.75 -1.62 -12.89
CA GLU A 737 18.64 -0.36 -13.65
C GLU A 737 18.33 0.83 -12.73
N LYS A 738 17.37 0.65 -11.80
CA LYS A 738 17.05 1.67 -10.77
C LYS A 738 18.19 1.94 -9.78
N MET A 739 19.06 0.96 -9.52
CA MET A 739 20.27 1.17 -8.72
C MET A 739 21.40 1.87 -9.51
N THR A 740 21.25 2.03 -10.83
CA THR A 740 22.25 2.65 -11.72
C THR A 740 21.81 3.99 -12.32
N GLU A 741 20.69 4.57 -11.90
CA GLU A 741 20.36 5.95 -12.27
C GLU A 741 21.51 6.88 -11.85
N VAL A 742 22.02 7.66 -12.80
CA VAL A 742 23.37 8.23 -12.72
C VAL A 742 23.36 9.54 -11.94
N TRP A 743 23.52 9.43 -10.62
CA TRP A 743 23.95 10.55 -9.77
C TRP A 743 25.42 10.91 -10.07
N PRO A 744 25.82 12.20 -10.08
CA PRO A 744 27.23 12.59 -10.09
C PRO A 744 28.00 11.93 -8.92
N ILE A 745 29.28 11.60 -9.11
CA ILE A 745 30.06 10.92 -8.04
C ILE A 745 30.22 11.83 -6.82
N GLU A 746 30.22 13.14 -7.04
CA GLU A 746 30.23 14.20 -6.04
C GLU A 746 28.98 14.20 -5.13
N THR A 747 27.90 13.53 -5.54
CA THR A 747 26.62 13.49 -4.81
C THR A 747 26.37 12.19 -4.03
N ASP A 748 27.31 11.23 -4.04
CA ASP A 748 27.29 10.13 -3.07
C ASP A 748 27.40 10.72 -1.65
N PRO A 749 26.53 10.36 -0.68
CA PRO A 749 26.48 11.01 0.62
C PRO A 749 27.82 11.04 1.39
N LYS A 750 28.69 10.05 1.19
CA LYS A 750 30.02 10.03 1.83
C LYS A 750 31.01 10.95 1.13
N VAL A 751 30.95 11.00 -0.20
CA VAL A 751 31.78 11.92 -1.00
C VAL A 751 31.33 13.37 -0.79
N ALA A 752 30.02 13.62 -0.75
CA ALA A 752 29.41 14.91 -0.46
C ALA A 752 29.77 15.41 0.95
N ALA A 753 29.68 14.56 1.97
CA ALA A 753 30.09 14.92 3.33
C ALA A 753 31.59 15.27 3.42
N LEU A 754 32.45 14.55 2.70
CA LEU A 754 33.88 14.86 2.64
C LEU A 754 34.18 16.14 1.85
N ILE A 755 33.43 16.44 0.77
CA ILE A 755 33.51 17.72 0.05
C ILE A 755 33.09 18.87 0.97
N ALA A 756 31.97 18.77 1.69
CA ALA A 756 31.52 19.79 2.64
C ALA A 756 32.53 20.03 3.77
N ALA A 757 33.13 18.95 4.31
CA ALA A 757 34.21 19.04 5.30
C ALA A 757 35.45 19.75 4.73
N ARG A 758 35.82 19.45 3.47
CA ARG A 758 36.93 20.11 2.75
C ARG A 758 36.66 21.59 2.51
N GLU A 759 35.45 21.98 2.11
CA GLU A 759 35.09 23.37 1.90
C GLU A 759 35.08 24.16 3.21
N THR A 760 34.60 23.54 4.30
CA THR A 760 34.70 24.08 5.66
C THR A 760 36.17 24.29 6.06
N ALA A 761 37.05 23.32 5.80
CA ALA A 761 38.48 23.42 6.06
C ALA A 761 39.18 24.46 5.17
N LEU A 762 38.76 24.64 3.92
CA LEU A 762 39.24 25.71 3.03
C LEU A 762 38.76 27.09 3.50
N GLY A 763 37.54 27.20 4.04
CA GLY A 763 37.04 28.40 4.71
C GLY A 763 37.93 28.79 5.88
N ALA A 764 38.17 27.85 6.81
CA ALA A 764 39.09 28.03 7.93
C ALA A 764 40.52 28.40 7.48
N LEU A 765 41.04 27.73 6.45
CA LEU A 765 42.35 28.03 5.87
C LEU A 765 42.43 29.45 5.29
N ASN A 766 41.36 29.94 4.65
CA ASN A 766 41.33 31.29 4.09
C ASN A 766 41.19 32.37 5.18
N VAL A 767 40.46 32.08 6.26
CA VAL A 767 40.46 32.92 7.48
C VAL A 767 41.87 32.99 8.08
N ALA A 768 42.54 31.85 8.26
CA ALA A 768 43.92 31.79 8.79
C ALA A 768 44.93 32.56 7.92
N LYS A 769 44.85 32.45 6.58
CA LYS A 769 45.65 33.27 5.65
C LYS A 769 45.39 34.77 5.83
N GLY A 770 44.14 35.17 6.02
CA GLY A 770 43.75 36.55 6.30
C GLY A 770 44.39 37.09 7.58
N SER A 771 44.35 36.30 8.65
CA SER A 771 44.99 36.62 9.94
C SER A 771 46.51 36.82 9.80
N VAL A 772 47.21 35.91 9.12
CA VAL A 772 48.67 36.00 8.90
C VAL A 772 49.03 37.22 8.03
N PHE A 773 48.28 37.48 6.95
CA PHE A 773 48.54 38.61 6.04
C PHE A 773 48.25 39.98 6.68
N LEU A 774 47.23 40.08 7.54
CA LEU A 774 46.91 41.30 8.29
C LEU A 774 47.83 41.51 9.50
N GLY A 775 48.34 40.45 10.12
CA GLY A 775 49.34 40.52 11.17
C GLY A 775 50.67 41.10 10.67
N GLY A 776 51.17 40.59 9.54
CA GLY A 776 52.48 40.99 8.98
C GLY A 776 52.64 42.48 8.64
N LYS A 777 51.53 43.22 8.39
CA LYS A 777 51.58 44.68 8.15
C LYS A 777 51.35 45.54 9.40
N ALA A 778 50.81 45.00 10.49
CA ALA A 778 50.47 45.78 11.68
C ALA A 778 51.66 45.96 12.65
N VAL A 779 52.58 44.99 12.70
CA VAL A 779 53.63 44.90 13.73
C VAL A 779 54.65 46.05 13.68
N VAL A 780 54.90 46.66 12.50
CA VAL A 780 55.93 47.71 12.34
C VAL A 780 55.49 49.09 12.88
N GLY A 781 54.19 49.33 13.07
CA GLY A 781 53.65 50.64 13.49
C GLY A 781 53.27 50.77 14.97
N ALA A 782 53.00 49.66 15.67
CA ALA A 782 52.26 49.70 16.93
C ALA A 782 52.99 50.38 18.11
N GLY A 783 54.30 50.18 18.26
CA GLY A 783 55.05 50.56 19.48
C GLY A 783 55.12 52.07 19.79
N LYS A 784 54.96 52.94 18.79
CA LYS A 784 54.89 54.41 18.99
C LYS A 784 53.48 54.93 19.26
N ILE A 785 52.45 54.16 18.92
CA ILE A 785 51.04 54.53 19.08
C ILE A 785 50.55 54.09 20.47
N THR A 786 50.88 52.88 20.91
CA THR A 786 50.50 52.37 22.23
C THR A 786 51.08 53.18 23.39
N SER A 787 52.31 53.68 23.25
CA SER A 787 52.97 54.55 24.24
C SER A 787 52.40 55.97 24.30
N TRP A 788 51.80 56.46 23.20
CA TRP A 788 51.06 57.73 23.18
C TRP A 788 49.65 57.59 23.75
N ILE A 789 48.92 56.54 23.36
CA ILE A 789 47.55 56.23 23.86
C ILE A 789 47.57 55.96 25.37
N ALA A 790 48.51 55.14 25.86
CA ALA A 790 48.62 54.85 27.30
C ALA A 790 48.89 56.11 28.16
N LYS A 791 49.44 57.16 27.57
CA LYS A 791 49.73 58.44 28.24
C LYS A 791 48.55 59.44 28.21
N HIS A 792 47.56 59.24 27.32
CA HIS A 792 46.40 60.12 27.14
C HIS A 792 45.07 59.36 27.24
N ASN A 793 45.06 58.20 27.92
CA ASN A 793 43.93 57.27 27.91
C ASN A 793 42.65 57.79 28.61
N GLY A 794 42.76 58.89 29.37
CA GLY A 794 41.62 59.63 29.93
C GLY A 794 41.05 60.72 29.02
N ASP A 795 41.84 61.19 28.04
CA ASP A 795 41.52 62.36 27.22
C ASP A 795 41.01 62.00 25.80
N LEU A 796 41.02 60.71 25.45
CA LEU A 796 40.70 60.25 24.10
C LEU A 796 39.19 60.12 23.87
N PHE A 797 38.74 60.54 22.68
CA PHE A 797 37.39 60.26 22.19
C PHE A 797 37.21 58.74 22.04
N MET A 798 36.29 58.17 22.82
CA MET A 798 35.87 56.77 22.71
C MET A 798 34.39 56.70 22.38
N LEU A 799 34.06 56.25 21.17
CA LEU A 799 32.71 55.80 20.85
C LEU A 799 32.42 54.56 21.70
N ASP A 800 31.46 54.58 22.61
CA ASP A 800 31.10 53.41 23.44
C ASP A 800 30.13 52.49 22.70
N SER A 801 29.12 53.09 22.06
CA SER A 801 28.19 52.38 21.19
C SER A 801 27.63 53.30 20.11
N ALA A 802 27.23 52.73 18.99
CA ALA A 802 26.43 53.43 17.98
C ALA A 802 25.38 52.48 17.39
N SER A 803 24.16 52.96 17.23
CA SER A 803 23.12 52.23 16.51
C SER A 803 22.44 53.09 15.45
N PHE A 804 21.95 52.43 14.40
CA PHE A 804 21.06 53.04 13.41
C PHE A 804 20.00 52.05 12.97
N GLU A 805 18.85 52.58 12.57
CA GLU A 805 17.79 51.84 11.88
C GLU A 805 17.52 52.47 10.51
N ALA A 806 17.33 51.63 9.48
CA ALA A 806 17.05 52.08 8.12
C ALA A 806 16.34 51.02 7.29
N GLU A 807 15.66 51.43 6.22
CA GLU A 807 15.32 50.50 5.12
C GLU A 807 16.59 50.13 4.35
N LEU A 808 16.86 48.84 4.21
CA LEU A 808 18.07 48.32 3.57
C LEU A 808 18.20 48.80 2.12
N ALA A 809 17.09 48.85 1.38
CA ALA A 809 17.08 49.37 0.00
C ALA A 809 17.51 50.85 -0.06
N GLY A 810 17.02 51.69 0.86
CA GLY A 810 17.44 53.08 0.99
C GLY A 810 18.91 53.22 1.41
N TYR A 811 19.36 52.41 2.37
CA TYR A 811 20.75 52.36 2.80
C TYR A 811 21.70 51.99 1.64
N LEU A 812 21.36 50.95 0.87
CA LEU A 812 22.14 50.52 -0.29
C LEU A 812 22.13 51.56 -1.42
N ALA A 813 21.05 52.32 -1.57
CA ALA A 813 20.94 53.45 -2.49
C ALA A 813 21.74 54.70 -2.05
N GLY A 814 22.35 54.69 -0.86
CA GLY A 814 23.15 55.80 -0.34
C GLY A 814 22.39 56.81 0.52
N ASN A 815 21.11 56.56 0.82
CA ASN A 815 20.30 57.46 1.64
C ASN A 815 20.92 57.69 3.03
N SER A 816 20.60 58.82 3.64
CA SER A 816 21.05 59.13 5.00
C SER A 816 20.24 58.38 6.05
N VAL A 817 20.93 57.72 6.97
CA VAL A 817 20.35 57.08 8.15
C VAL A 817 20.49 57.99 9.37
N GLN A 818 19.64 57.76 10.37
CA GLN A 818 19.78 58.38 11.68
C GLN A 818 20.59 57.46 12.59
N LEU A 819 21.75 57.93 13.02
CA LEU A 819 22.67 57.24 13.90
C LEU A 819 22.57 57.86 15.30
N ASP A 820 22.18 57.04 16.27
CA ASP A 820 22.25 57.38 17.69
C ASP A 820 23.54 56.80 18.27
N ALA A 821 24.46 57.66 18.73
CA ALA A 821 25.79 57.28 19.17
C ALA A 821 26.05 57.76 20.60
N LYS A 822 26.59 56.89 21.45
CA LYS A 822 27.11 57.24 22.78
C LYS A 822 28.62 57.23 22.74
N ALA A 823 29.26 58.32 23.14
CA ALA A 823 30.70 58.40 23.20
C ALA A 823 31.16 59.19 24.43
N ARG A 824 32.32 58.80 24.96
CA ARG A 824 33.05 59.53 25.99
C ARG A 824 34.10 60.44 25.38
N PHE A 825 34.20 61.65 25.92
CA PHE A 825 35.24 62.62 25.59
C PHE A 825 35.68 63.32 26.87
N LEU A 826 36.99 63.31 27.18
CA LEU A 826 37.55 63.82 28.44
C LEU A 826 36.84 63.25 29.71
N GLY A 827 36.41 61.98 29.65
CA GLY A 827 35.66 61.31 30.72
C GLY A 827 34.13 61.49 30.68
N ASP A 828 33.62 62.58 30.09
CA ASP A 828 32.18 62.85 30.01
C ASP A 828 31.49 62.04 28.92
N THR A 829 30.39 61.38 29.26
CA THR A 829 29.57 60.61 28.31
C THR A 829 28.52 61.49 27.66
N LYS A 830 28.60 61.66 26.34
CA LYS A 830 27.60 62.36 25.53
C LYS A 830 26.86 61.41 24.60
N THR A 831 25.59 61.71 24.31
CA THR A 831 24.77 61.00 23.32
C THR A 831 24.49 61.94 22.15
N PHE A 832 24.78 61.50 20.93
CA PHE A 832 24.66 62.25 19.70
C PHE A 832 23.61 61.59 18.79
N ARG A 833 22.87 62.40 18.04
CA ARG A 833 21.89 61.95 17.04
C ARG A 833 22.23 62.58 15.70
N LEU A 834 22.83 61.81 14.81
CA LEU A 834 23.42 62.30 13.56
C LEU A 834 22.69 61.74 12.35
N ARG A 835 22.45 62.59 11.34
CA ARG A 835 22.02 62.13 10.01
C ARG A 835 23.26 61.93 9.14
N VAL A 836 23.65 60.68 8.91
CA VAL A 836 24.85 60.29 8.14
C VAL A 836 24.45 59.54 6.87
N SER A 837 25.05 59.88 5.73
CA SER A 837 24.89 59.11 4.49
C SER A 837 25.50 57.72 4.63
N ALA A 838 24.90 56.70 4.02
CA ALA A 838 25.42 55.32 4.08
C ALA A 838 26.86 55.18 3.52
N GLY A 839 27.33 56.14 2.71
CA GLY A 839 28.72 56.23 2.27
C GLY A 839 29.71 56.58 3.40
N LEU A 840 29.31 57.36 4.40
CA LEU A 840 30.15 57.73 5.55
C LEU A 840 30.28 56.61 6.59
N LEU A 841 29.40 55.59 6.53
CA LEU A 841 29.49 54.40 7.39
C LEU A 841 30.48 53.35 6.83
N LYS A 842 31.09 53.61 5.68
CA LYS A 842 32.18 52.81 5.11
C LYS A 842 33.54 53.42 5.46
N ASP A 843 34.56 52.58 5.51
CA ASP A 843 35.99 52.95 5.54
C ASP A 843 36.41 53.94 6.66
N GLY A 844 35.77 53.86 7.83
CA GLY A 844 36.14 54.65 9.02
C GLY A 844 35.76 56.13 8.99
N ALA A 845 35.11 56.61 7.91
CA ALA A 845 34.68 57.99 7.77
C ALA A 845 33.67 58.44 8.85
N LEU A 846 33.00 57.49 9.51
CA LEU A 846 32.13 57.73 10.67
C LEU A 846 32.89 58.41 11.83
N ALA A 847 34.12 57.98 12.13
CA ALA A 847 34.91 58.59 13.20
C ALA A 847 35.25 60.04 12.86
N THR A 848 35.56 60.34 11.60
CA THR A 848 35.78 61.70 11.09
C THR A 848 34.49 62.53 11.13
N ALA A 849 33.33 61.95 10.81
CA ALA A 849 32.05 62.65 10.87
C ALA A 849 31.64 62.99 12.32
N LEU A 850 31.79 62.03 13.25
CA LEU A 850 31.59 62.24 14.69
C LEU A 850 32.55 63.31 15.21
N TRP A 851 33.84 63.22 14.88
CA TRP A 851 34.86 64.20 15.28
C TRP A 851 34.56 65.61 14.75
N ASN A 852 34.19 65.75 13.48
CA ASN A 852 33.85 67.05 12.89
C ASN A 852 32.58 67.65 13.50
N HIS A 853 31.60 66.81 13.89
CA HIS A 853 30.42 67.27 14.62
C HIS A 853 30.77 67.73 16.04
N LEU A 854 31.53 66.93 16.78
CA LEU A 854 32.04 67.27 18.12
C LEU A 854 32.88 68.54 18.12
N LYS A 855 33.80 68.66 17.16
CA LYS A 855 34.60 69.87 16.97
C LYS A 855 33.69 71.10 16.77
N LYS A 856 32.64 70.96 15.95
CA LYS A 856 31.67 72.03 15.74
C LYS A 856 30.82 72.33 16.98
N GLU A 857 30.49 71.34 17.82
CA GLU A 857 29.86 71.59 19.13
C GLU A 857 30.80 72.18 20.20
N LEU A 858 32.13 72.08 20.00
CA LEU A 858 33.14 72.68 20.88
C LEU A 858 33.59 74.06 20.42
N GLU A 859 33.35 74.41 19.15
CA GLU A 859 33.59 75.73 18.54
C GLU A 859 32.38 76.68 18.67
N ASN A 860 31.23 76.21 19.19
CA ASN A 860 30.04 77.00 19.53
C ASN A 860 29.78 76.99 21.04
#